data_AF-A0A7W2EWT9-F1
#
_entry.id   AF-A0A7W2EWT9-F1
#
_cell.length_a   1.000
_cell.length_b   1.000
_cell.length_c   1.000
_cell.angle_alpha   90.00
_cell.angle_beta   90.00
_cell.angle_gamma   90.00
#
_symmetry.space_group_name_H-M   'P 1'
#
loop_
_entity.id
_entity.type
_entity.pdbx_description
1 polymer ?
#
loop_
_entity_poly.entity_id
_entity_poly.type
_entity_poly.pdbx_seq_one_letter_code
_entity_poly.pdbx_strand_id
1 'polypeptide(L)'
;MPRSLPASPSAAPAAAPFHGAPTARTGLRGPLAFAWLLAAVLLATLALRAPLLTGDAAEYTLMTVAVAEHGSPDIRPADVALGRKMMPQFDAALAQLADGMQAHREVPLSGFYRGREGSTQAIHFFGYSALAALPFKLLRALGADPFKCYQALNLACVFVLGLTLRHVFGSNGRAAVGLLLFLLCGGVLYLDWSSPELMTASMLLSGLLLYTAGSPLAAGLLGGLATLQNPTTVFFLAFAPLLQLVSQYRPGDGWRAALAPCVAPRRIAGLALGGALFALAPLYNLYQFGVPSVIAKVGADPAMASGVRLFSFYFDLNQGMIVAIPALAGFLLLWGWRRGAPGRGRRLAMLVLACVLTLALALPTLVIQNWNSGAAGVMRYAFWAAMPLLFVLLWQLRRLPRWPVAALAVLLVLQGLAMRNDLRYGALEFSPLARAVLRHAPAWYNPEPELFAERSWHGEYELAQGRVAVYEDGGKVYKTMYSRANLDADQALCGAGRALTAANRFHDTTRMWRYIDGQPQCGPAGPAPLRYGLAQFLSHDGITLGTGWSQPESGGDIWNGSWSNGKRSVLTVPLPAGHQYRTLLIIGHYFTGNSRTRVIINGRDLGWFALRELPELPLPDAPTLTLELEHDAPYQPPPGQPDTRQLAFFLQEIALKPALR
;
A
#
# COMPACT_ATOMS: atom_id res chain seq x y z
N MET A 1 63.33 9.51 -46.89
CA MET A 1 62.30 10.56 -46.69
C MET A 1 61.23 10.02 -45.75
N PRO A 2 61.09 10.55 -44.53
CA PRO A 2 60.19 10.00 -43.52
C PRO A 2 58.74 10.50 -43.72
N ARG A 3 57.79 9.58 -43.54
CA ARG A 3 56.34 9.80 -43.60
C ARG A 3 55.87 10.59 -42.37
N SER A 4 55.10 11.65 -42.61
CA SER A 4 54.41 12.45 -41.62
C SER A 4 53.30 11.64 -40.93
N LEU A 5 53.32 11.62 -39.59
CA LEU A 5 52.24 11.11 -38.74
C LEU A 5 51.06 12.11 -38.67
N PRO A 6 49.81 11.65 -38.56
CA PRO A 6 48.65 12.52 -38.41
C PRO A 6 48.57 13.10 -37.00
N ALA A 7 48.17 14.37 -36.92
CA ALA A 7 48.02 15.14 -35.69
C ALA A 7 46.93 14.55 -34.77
N SER A 8 47.27 14.43 -33.47
CA SER A 8 46.36 14.06 -32.40
C SER A 8 45.18 15.04 -32.29
N PRO A 9 43.93 14.58 -32.06
CA PRO A 9 42.80 15.46 -31.80
C PRO A 9 43.01 16.18 -30.47
N SER A 10 42.94 17.52 -30.50
CA SER A 10 43.07 18.36 -29.31
C SER A 10 42.03 17.97 -28.26
N ALA A 11 42.51 17.68 -27.05
CA ALA A 11 41.65 17.47 -25.88
C ALA A 11 40.72 18.68 -25.70
N ALA A 12 39.41 18.43 -25.75
CA ALA A 12 38.42 19.44 -25.36
C ALA A 12 38.70 19.88 -23.91
N PRO A 13 38.60 21.19 -23.61
CA PRO A 13 38.92 21.69 -22.28
C PRO A 13 38.02 21.02 -21.24
N ALA A 14 38.65 20.47 -20.19
CA ALA A 14 37.97 19.89 -19.05
C ALA A 14 36.99 20.91 -18.47
N ALA A 15 35.70 20.56 -18.44
CA ALA A 15 34.70 21.34 -17.74
C ALA A 15 35.11 21.45 -16.26
N ALA A 16 35.47 22.66 -15.85
CA ALA A 16 35.86 22.96 -14.47
C ALA A 16 34.81 22.41 -13.48
N PRO A 17 35.24 21.89 -12.31
CA PRO A 17 34.31 21.59 -11.25
C PRO A 17 33.53 22.87 -10.94
N PHE A 18 32.21 22.83 -11.10
CA PHE A 18 31.31 23.93 -10.77
C PHE A 18 31.23 24.08 -9.24
N HIS A 19 32.35 24.44 -8.60
CA HIS A 19 32.42 25.08 -7.30
C HIS A 19 32.17 26.56 -7.49
N GLY A 20 30.97 26.89 -7.98
CA GLY A 20 30.50 28.25 -8.13
C GLY A 20 29.13 28.33 -7.50
N ALA A 21 29.09 28.41 -6.16
CA ALA A 21 27.96 29.07 -5.54
C ALA A 21 27.97 30.51 -6.07
N PRO A 22 26.93 31.00 -6.77
CA PRO A 22 26.88 32.38 -7.17
C PRO A 22 26.84 33.22 -5.89
N THR A 23 27.96 33.83 -5.54
CA THR A 23 28.06 34.90 -4.54
C THR A 23 27.50 36.19 -5.12
N ALA A 24 26.28 36.14 -5.67
CA ALA A 24 25.45 37.33 -5.63
C ALA A 24 25.13 37.54 -4.16
N ARG A 25 25.69 38.61 -3.56
CA ARG A 25 25.32 39.15 -2.26
C ARG A 25 23.84 39.55 -2.30
N THR A 26 22.95 38.57 -2.33
CA THR A 26 21.57 38.75 -1.92
C THR A 26 21.66 38.98 -0.42
N GLY A 27 21.40 40.22 0.02
CA GLY A 27 21.39 40.53 1.44
C GLY A 27 20.53 39.51 2.20
N LEU A 28 20.89 39.21 3.45
CA LEU A 28 20.21 38.26 4.35
C LEU A 28 18.68 38.42 4.41
N ARG A 29 18.16 39.58 3.98
CA ARG A 29 16.73 39.88 3.82
C ARG A 29 15.98 38.92 2.89
N GLY A 30 16.60 38.42 1.82
CA GLY A 30 15.92 37.58 0.82
C GLY A 30 15.43 36.21 1.35
N PRO A 31 16.31 35.41 1.97
CA PRO A 31 15.93 34.13 2.60
C PRO A 31 14.93 34.28 3.75
N LEU A 32 15.12 35.29 4.60
CA LEU A 32 14.23 35.55 5.73
C LEU A 32 12.82 35.93 5.26
N ALA A 33 12.71 36.80 4.25
CA ALA A 33 11.42 37.18 3.68
C ALA A 33 10.67 35.97 3.10
N PHE A 34 11.37 35.05 2.43
CA PHE A 34 10.76 33.81 1.93
C PHE A 34 10.26 32.93 3.06
N ALA A 35 11.07 32.74 4.12
CA ALA A 35 10.68 31.94 5.28
C ALA A 35 9.43 32.55 5.96
N TRP A 36 9.40 33.86 6.18
CA TRP A 36 8.24 34.54 6.78
C TRP A 36 6.99 34.44 5.91
N LEU A 37 7.10 34.67 4.61
CA LEU A 37 5.97 34.55 3.70
C LEU A 37 5.43 33.11 3.67
N LEU A 38 6.33 32.12 3.60
CA LEU A 38 5.95 30.72 3.62
C LEU A 38 5.26 30.35 4.94
N ALA A 39 5.82 30.77 6.08
CA ALA A 39 5.21 30.57 7.39
C ALA A 39 3.81 31.21 7.47
N ALA A 40 3.64 32.44 6.98
CA ALA A 40 2.36 33.12 6.96
C ALA A 40 1.31 32.36 6.12
N VAL A 41 1.69 31.87 4.93
CA VAL A 41 0.79 31.08 4.07
C VAL A 41 0.39 29.75 4.73
N LEU A 42 1.35 29.07 5.36
CA LEU A 42 1.09 27.79 6.04
C LEU A 42 0.25 27.98 7.31
N LEU A 43 0.49 29.04 8.08
CA LEU A 43 -0.34 29.41 9.24
C LEU A 43 -1.76 29.80 8.81
N ALA A 44 -1.91 30.53 7.70
CA ALA A 44 -3.22 30.81 7.13
C ALA A 44 -3.93 29.51 6.71
N THR A 45 -3.21 28.56 6.11
CA THR A 45 -3.74 27.24 5.75
C THR A 45 -4.22 26.47 6.98
N LEU A 46 -3.41 26.45 8.05
CA LEU A 46 -3.76 25.85 9.34
C LEU A 46 -5.00 26.50 9.97
N ALA A 47 -5.12 27.81 9.89
CA ALA A 47 -6.25 28.55 10.44
C ALA A 47 -7.56 28.26 9.66
N LEU A 48 -7.48 28.24 8.33
CA LEU A 48 -8.64 28.16 7.44
C LEU A 48 -9.18 26.73 7.25
N ARG A 49 -8.41 25.69 7.56
CA ARG A 49 -8.85 24.29 7.43
C ARG A 49 -9.18 23.67 8.78
N ALA A 50 -10.23 22.85 8.79
CA ALA A 50 -10.53 21.95 9.90
C ALA A 50 -9.67 20.67 9.77
N PRO A 51 -9.32 20.01 10.88
CA PRO A 51 -8.69 18.69 10.82
C PRO A 51 -9.73 17.65 10.36
N LEU A 52 -9.32 16.75 9.47
CA LEU A 52 -10.12 15.62 9.04
C LEU A 52 -9.69 14.36 9.80
N LEU A 53 -10.55 13.92 10.73
CA LEU A 53 -10.34 12.74 11.56
C LEU A 53 -11.07 11.53 10.93
N THR A 54 -10.41 10.85 10.00
CA THR A 54 -10.92 9.67 9.28
C THR A 54 -9.83 8.59 9.13
N GLY A 55 -10.23 7.36 8.83
CA GLY A 55 -9.33 6.22 8.75
C GLY A 55 -8.71 5.91 10.12
N ASP A 56 -7.38 5.78 10.14
CA ASP A 56 -6.55 5.45 11.32
C ASP A 56 -6.47 6.57 12.39
N ALA A 57 -7.40 7.52 12.37
CA ALA A 57 -7.37 8.70 13.22
C ALA A 57 -7.56 8.35 14.71
N ALA A 58 -8.38 7.36 15.04
CA ALA A 58 -8.63 6.98 16.44
C ALA A 58 -7.35 6.47 17.13
N GLU A 59 -6.56 5.68 16.42
CA GLU A 59 -5.28 5.13 16.87
C GLU A 59 -4.24 6.24 17.06
N TYR A 60 -4.07 7.11 16.06
CA TYR A 60 -3.11 8.20 16.14
C TYR A 60 -3.46 9.19 17.24
N THR A 61 -4.75 9.55 17.37
CA THR A 61 -5.26 10.53 18.34
C THR A 61 -5.12 10.05 19.77
N LEU A 62 -5.55 8.83 20.09
CA LEU A 62 -5.39 8.29 21.44
C LEU A 62 -3.91 8.16 21.82
N MET A 63 -3.07 7.71 20.91
CA MET A 63 -1.63 7.62 21.17
C MET A 63 -1.00 9.01 21.36
N THR A 64 -1.45 10.03 20.61
CA THR A 64 -1.01 11.42 20.82
C THR A 64 -1.48 11.97 22.16
N VAL A 65 -2.72 11.67 22.56
CA VAL A 65 -3.26 12.04 23.89
C VAL A 65 -2.41 11.41 24.99
N ALA A 66 -2.11 10.11 24.92
CA ALA A 66 -1.27 9.42 25.90
C ALA A 66 0.13 10.04 26.00
N VAL A 67 0.81 10.24 24.87
CA VAL A 67 2.15 10.85 24.86
C VAL A 67 2.09 12.29 25.37
N ALA A 68 1.03 13.04 25.06
CA ALA A 68 0.83 14.36 25.62
C ALA A 68 0.64 14.29 27.15
N GLU A 69 -0.32 13.54 27.67
CA GLU A 69 -0.62 13.57 29.11
C GLU A 69 0.51 13.03 29.98
N HIS A 70 1.19 11.96 29.57
CA HIS A 70 2.15 11.28 30.44
C HIS A 70 3.47 10.83 29.77
N GLY A 71 3.71 11.20 28.51
CA GLY A 71 5.01 11.02 27.86
C GLY A 71 5.29 9.61 27.33
N SER A 72 4.29 8.72 27.35
CA SER A 72 4.38 7.35 26.85
C SER A 72 3.26 7.07 25.84
N PRO A 73 3.47 6.23 24.81
CA PRO A 73 2.39 5.79 23.91
C PRO A 73 1.45 4.75 24.54
N ASP A 74 1.69 4.30 25.78
CA ASP A 74 0.78 3.43 26.54
C ASP A 74 -0.57 4.10 26.81
N ILE A 75 -1.63 3.56 26.23
CA ILE A 75 -2.98 4.08 26.32
C ILE A 75 -3.64 3.57 27.61
N ARG A 76 -3.99 4.50 28.49
CA ARG A 76 -4.61 4.21 29.79
C ARG A 76 -6.11 4.50 29.76
N PRO A 77 -6.90 3.94 30.68
CA PRO A 77 -8.34 4.24 30.79
C PRO A 77 -8.65 5.74 30.89
N ALA A 78 -7.77 6.51 31.54
CA ALA A 78 -7.89 7.97 31.63
C ALA A 78 -7.73 8.66 30.26
N ASP A 79 -6.85 8.16 29.39
CA ASP A 79 -6.64 8.68 28.04
C ASP A 79 -7.87 8.40 27.17
N VAL A 80 -8.45 7.19 27.30
CA VAL A 80 -9.71 6.83 26.61
C VAL A 80 -10.87 7.72 27.09
N ALA A 81 -11.00 7.94 28.40
CA ALA A 81 -12.03 8.83 28.95
C ALA A 81 -11.88 10.28 28.46
N LEU A 82 -10.65 10.76 28.32
CA LEU A 82 -10.37 12.07 27.71
C LEU A 82 -10.69 12.08 26.22
N GLY A 83 -10.27 11.04 25.48
CA GLY A 83 -10.56 10.85 24.06
C GLY A 83 -12.05 10.88 23.76
N ARG A 84 -12.88 10.20 24.56
CA ARG A 84 -14.34 10.21 24.46
C ARG A 84 -14.94 11.62 24.55
N LYS A 85 -14.41 12.46 25.45
CA LYS A 85 -14.85 13.85 25.60
C LYS A 85 -14.42 14.72 24.41
N MET A 86 -13.23 14.48 23.87
CA MET A 86 -12.62 15.30 22.82
C MET A 86 -13.05 14.88 21.41
N MET A 87 -13.45 13.62 21.22
CA MET A 87 -13.78 13.02 19.92
C MET A 87 -15.11 12.27 19.99
N PRO A 88 -16.24 12.98 20.16
CA PRO A 88 -17.55 12.36 20.33
C PRO A 88 -17.94 11.45 19.16
N GLN A 89 -17.44 11.70 17.95
CA GLN A 89 -17.66 10.84 16.78
C GLN A 89 -17.08 9.42 16.92
N PHE A 90 -16.14 9.20 17.85
CA PHE A 90 -15.56 7.89 18.14
C PHE A 90 -16.06 7.31 19.48
N ASP A 91 -17.03 7.93 20.15
CA ASP A 91 -17.43 7.54 21.52
C ASP A 91 -17.78 6.05 21.64
N ALA A 92 -18.55 5.52 20.69
CA ALA A 92 -18.95 4.12 20.67
C ALA A 92 -17.74 3.15 20.55
N ALA A 93 -16.80 3.45 19.65
CA ALA A 93 -15.59 2.65 19.49
C ALA A 93 -14.69 2.75 20.72
N LEU A 94 -14.55 3.95 21.30
CA LEU A 94 -13.76 4.17 22.50
C LEU A 94 -14.38 3.53 23.75
N ALA A 95 -15.70 3.44 23.83
CA ALA A 95 -16.38 2.67 24.87
C ALA A 95 -16.06 1.17 24.75
N GLN A 96 -16.13 0.60 23.53
CA GLN A 96 -15.73 -0.79 23.29
C GLN A 96 -14.26 -1.04 23.63
N LEU A 97 -13.37 -0.10 23.31
CA LEU A 97 -11.96 -0.17 23.71
C LEU A 97 -11.82 -0.20 25.23
N ALA A 98 -12.53 0.67 25.97
CA ALA A 98 -12.50 0.69 27.42
C ALA A 98 -12.97 -0.65 28.02
N ASP A 99 -14.06 -1.22 27.50
CA ASP A 99 -14.59 -2.52 27.93
C ASP A 99 -13.59 -3.65 27.64
N GLY A 100 -12.98 -3.65 26.45
CA GLY A 100 -11.93 -4.60 26.08
C GLY A 100 -10.67 -4.46 26.95
N MET A 101 -10.36 -3.23 27.37
CA MET A 101 -9.27 -2.95 28.30
C MET A 101 -9.57 -3.48 29.72
N GLN A 102 -10.80 -3.31 30.21
CA GLN A 102 -11.22 -3.82 31.51
C GLN A 102 -11.29 -5.35 31.54
N ALA A 103 -11.72 -5.97 30.44
CA ALA A 103 -11.79 -7.41 30.28
C ALA A 103 -10.44 -8.10 29.99
N HIS A 104 -9.32 -7.35 30.02
CA HIS A 104 -7.97 -7.86 29.74
C HIS A 104 -7.84 -8.64 28.42
N ARG A 105 -8.61 -8.28 27.38
CA ARG A 105 -8.50 -8.91 26.06
C ARG A 105 -7.13 -8.62 25.44
N GLU A 106 -6.56 -9.59 24.73
CA GLU A 106 -5.30 -9.43 23.96
C GLU A 106 -5.43 -8.35 22.87
N VAL A 107 -6.62 -8.28 22.26
CA VAL A 107 -7.02 -7.26 21.30
C VAL A 107 -8.26 -6.56 21.88
N PRO A 108 -8.09 -5.48 22.68
CA PRO A 108 -9.20 -4.75 23.26
C PRO A 108 -10.22 -4.24 22.23
N LEU A 109 -9.71 -3.77 21.09
CA LEU A 109 -10.44 -3.33 19.91
C LEU A 109 -9.52 -3.50 18.69
N SER A 110 -10.05 -3.72 17.49
CA SER A 110 -9.25 -3.68 16.26
C SER A 110 -8.41 -2.39 16.22
N GLY A 111 -7.13 -2.50 15.86
CA GLY A 111 -6.18 -1.38 15.91
C GLY A 111 -5.49 -1.16 17.27
N PHE A 112 -5.92 -1.86 18.34
CA PHE A 112 -5.32 -1.77 19.68
C PHE A 112 -4.94 -3.15 20.21
N TYR A 113 -3.71 -3.28 20.71
CA TYR A 113 -3.12 -4.55 21.12
C TYR A 113 -2.51 -4.45 22.50
N ARG A 114 -2.53 -5.56 23.23
CA ARG A 114 -1.75 -5.70 24.46
C ARG A 114 -0.27 -5.83 24.14
N GLY A 115 0.51 -4.92 24.73
CA GLY A 115 1.96 -5.00 24.77
C GLY A 115 2.45 -5.68 26.04
N ARG A 116 3.74 -5.52 26.28
CA ARG A 116 4.43 -5.98 27.48
C ARG A 116 3.75 -5.45 28.74
N GLU A 117 3.74 -6.30 29.78
CA GLU A 117 3.19 -5.99 31.12
C GLU A 117 1.71 -5.56 31.09
N GLY A 118 0.97 -5.95 30.05
CA GLY A 118 -0.46 -5.63 29.91
C GLY A 118 -0.75 -4.20 29.44
N SER A 119 0.27 -3.43 29.04
CA SER A 119 0.07 -2.09 28.44
C SER A 119 -0.81 -2.16 27.19
N THR A 120 -1.58 -1.11 26.89
CA THR A 120 -2.41 -1.05 25.67
C THR A 120 -1.75 -0.12 24.68
N GLN A 121 -1.52 -0.60 23.46
CA GLN A 121 -0.79 0.12 22.43
C GLN A 121 -1.62 0.19 21.16
N ALA A 122 -1.55 1.29 20.44
CA ALA A 122 -2.04 1.36 19.07
C ALA A 122 -1.18 0.48 18.13
N ILE A 123 -1.78 -0.01 17.05
CA ILE A 123 -1.13 -0.85 16.05
C ILE A 123 -0.02 -0.11 15.27
N HIS A 124 -0.15 1.21 15.13
CA HIS A 124 0.77 2.06 14.38
C HIS A 124 2.05 2.38 15.17
N PHE A 125 3.13 2.70 14.47
CA PHE A 125 4.34 3.22 15.11
C PHE A 125 4.07 4.55 15.82
N PHE A 126 4.75 4.76 16.95
CA PHE A 126 4.50 5.91 17.82
C PHE A 126 5.05 7.24 17.30
N GLY A 127 5.97 7.22 16.32
CA GLY A 127 6.77 8.38 15.95
C GLY A 127 5.95 9.60 15.50
N TYR A 128 4.93 9.39 14.67
CA TYR A 128 4.06 10.48 14.21
C TYR A 128 3.25 11.09 15.37
N SER A 129 2.61 10.24 16.17
CA SER A 129 1.83 10.69 17.33
C SER A 129 2.68 11.40 18.39
N ALA A 130 3.90 10.95 18.61
CA ALA A 130 4.84 11.57 19.54
C ALA A 130 5.28 12.96 19.07
N LEU A 131 5.55 13.14 17.77
CA LEU A 131 5.85 14.45 17.21
C LEU A 131 4.64 15.40 17.27
N ALA A 132 3.42 14.86 17.18
CA ALA A 132 2.17 15.62 17.29
C ALA A 132 1.80 16.00 18.74
N ALA A 133 2.38 15.35 19.75
CA ALA A 133 2.04 15.58 21.16
C ALA A 133 2.36 17.00 21.66
N LEU A 134 3.47 17.59 21.20
CA LEU A 134 3.82 18.97 21.56
C LEU A 134 2.84 19.99 20.96
N PRO A 135 2.58 20.01 19.64
CA PRO A 135 1.59 20.95 19.09
C PRO A 135 0.18 20.69 19.65
N PHE A 136 -0.19 19.45 19.99
CA PHE A 136 -1.45 19.14 20.68
C PHE A 136 -1.56 19.89 22.01
N LYS A 137 -0.54 19.81 22.87
CA LYS A 137 -0.50 20.54 24.16
C LYS A 137 -0.60 22.04 23.97
N LEU A 138 0.16 22.59 23.03
CA LEU A 138 0.21 24.03 22.79
C LEU A 138 -1.16 24.54 22.31
N LEU A 139 -1.77 23.86 21.35
CA LEU A 139 -3.10 24.24 20.85
C LEU A 139 -4.17 24.13 21.93
N ARG A 140 -4.15 23.06 22.74
CA ARG A 140 -5.06 22.92 23.89
C ARG A 140 -4.87 24.05 24.90
N ALA A 141 -3.63 24.41 25.23
CA ALA A 141 -3.34 25.49 26.16
C ALA A 141 -3.81 26.87 25.64
N LEU A 142 -3.85 27.05 24.33
CA LEU A 142 -4.37 28.25 23.66
C LEU A 142 -5.90 28.25 23.48
N GLY A 143 -6.60 27.19 23.91
CA GLY A 143 -8.04 27.04 23.68
C GLY A 143 -8.42 26.80 22.21
N ALA A 144 -7.45 26.48 21.36
CA ALA A 144 -7.69 26.09 19.97
C ALA A 144 -8.03 24.59 19.89
N ASP A 145 -8.61 24.16 18.76
CA ASP A 145 -8.81 22.74 18.47
C ASP A 145 -7.45 22.00 18.51
N PRO A 146 -7.25 21.10 19.49
CA PRO A 146 -5.97 20.45 19.70
C PRO A 146 -5.62 19.43 18.61
N PHE A 147 -6.59 18.92 17.85
CA PHE A 147 -6.33 17.97 16.76
C PHE A 147 -5.81 18.63 15.48
N LYS A 148 -5.79 19.97 15.42
CA LYS A 148 -4.96 20.69 14.44
C LYS A 148 -3.45 20.41 14.61
N CYS A 149 -3.04 19.68 15.65
CA CYS A 149 -1.65 19.27 15.86
C CYS A 149 -1.08 18.46 14.68
N TYR A 150 -1.88 17.62 14.04
CA TYR A 150 -1.46 16.84 12.87
C TYR A 150 -1.23 17.71 11.65
N GLN A 151 -2.15 18.66 11.40
CA GLN A 151 -1.99 19.65 10.34
C GLN A 151 -0.77 20.53 10.62
N ALA A 152 -0.59 21.00 11.86
CA ALA A 152 0.57 21.81 12.25
C ALA A 152 1.89 21.06 12.02
N LEU A 153 1.98 19.79 12.43
CA LEU A 153 3.15 18.94 12.18
C LEU A 153 3.41 18.77 10.68
N ASN A 154 2.39 18.38 9.92
CA ASN A 154 2.49 18.19 8.48
C ASN A 154 2.93 19.48 7.75
N LEU A 155 2.34 20.63 8.10
CA LEU A 155 2.69 21.92 7.53
C LEU A 155 4.09 22.38 7.96
N ALA A 156 4.55 22.06 9.17
CA ALA A 156 5.93 22.29 9.58
C ALA A 156 6.91 21.47 8.73
N CYS A 157 6.57 20.24 8.37
CA CYS A 157 7.35 19.43 7.44
C CYS A 157 7.37 20.04 6.02
N VAL A 158 6.26 20.58 5.54
CA VAL A 158 6.18 21.34 4.28
C VAL A 158 7.03 22.62 4.34
N PHE A 159 7.06 23.31 5.49
CA PHE A 159 7.92 24.46 5.72
C PHE A 159 9.41 24.09 5.58
N VAL A 160 9.83 22.99 6.23
CA VAL A 160 11.20 22.46 6.12
C VAL A 160 11.55 22.08 4.68
N LEU A 161 10.61 21.49 3.92
CA LEU A 161 10.79 21.24 2.50
C LEU A 161 10.98 22.55 1.71
N GLY A 162 10.18 23.59 1.98
CA GLY A 162 10.33 24.90 1.37
C GLY A 162 11.71 25.52 1.63
N LEU A 163 12.20 25.46 2.87
CA LEU A 163 13.55 25.90 3.23
C LEU A 163 14.63 25.06 2.52
N THR A 164 14.44 23.75 2.42
CA THR A 164 15.33 22.84 1.70
C THR A 164 15.41 23.20 0.22
N LEU A 165 14.28 23.42 -0.44
CA LEU A 165 14.21 23.84 -1.84
C LEU A 165 14.90 25.20 -2.03
N ARG A 166 14.71 26.14 -1.11
CA ARG A 166 15.39 27.45 -1.13
C ARG A 166 16.90 27.35 -0.96
N HIS A 167 17.36 26.46 -0.09
CA HIS A 167 18.78 26.16 0.09
C HIS A 167 19.37 25.54 -1.20
N VAL A 168 18.67 24.58 -1.80
CA VAL A 168 19.14 23.83 -2.98
C VAL A 168 19.14 24.68 -4.25
N PHE A 169 18.12 25.52 -4.46
CA PHE A 169 18.01 26.35 -5.66
C PHE A 169 18.65 27.73 -5.54
N GLY A 170 18.89 28.22 -4.32
CA GLY A 170 19.42 29.57 -4.10
C GLY A 170 18.45 30.71 -4.45
N SER A 171 17.18 30.41 -4.77
CA SER A 171 16.19 31.39 -5.27
C SER A 171 14.81 31.16 -4.67
N ASN A 172 14.16 32.25 -4.22
CA ASN A 172 12.81 32.23 -3.64
C ASN A 172 11.78 31.71 -4.66
N GLY A 173 11.78 32.25 -5.88
CA GLY A 173 10.81 31.85 -6.91
C GLY A 173 10.96 30.39 -7.34
N ARG A 174 12.20 29.90 -7.50
CA ARG A 174 12.46 28.49 -7.82
C ARG A 174 12.02 27.57 -6.68
N ALA A 175 12.23 27.98 -5.43
CA ALA A 175 11.77 27.23 -4.26
C ALA A 175 10.23 27.17 -4.20
N ALA A 176 9.55 28.30 -4.43
CA ALA A 176 8.10 28.37 -4.45
C ALA A 176 7.50 27.46 -5.55
N VAL A 177 8.07 27.45 -6.75
CA VAL A 177 7.62 26.54 -7.82
C VAL A 177 7.89 25.07 -7.47
N GLY A 178 9.03 24.75 -6.86
CA GLY A 178 9.31 23.40 -6.39
C GLY A 178 8.32 22.92 -5.32
N LEU A 179 7.93 23.81 -4.42
CA LEU A 179 6.95 23.53 -3.38
C LEU A 179 5.54 23.38 -3.96
N LEU A 180 5.17 24.24 -4.93
CA LEU A 180 3.92 24.12 -5.66
C LEU A 180 3.85 22.79 -6.42
N LEU A 181 4.93 22.37 -7.09
CA LEU A 181 4.98 21.06 -7.73
C LEU A 181 4.78 19.92 -6.72
N PHE A 182 5.38 19.99 -5.54
CA PHE A 182 5.16 19.00 -4.48
C PHE A 182 3.69 18.92 -4.07
N LEU A 183 3.05 20.06 -3.78
CA LEU A 183 1.63 20.12 -3.44
C LEU A 183 0.74 19.59 -4.59
N LEU A 184 1.11 19.89 -5.84
CA LEU A 184 0.41 19.43 -7.03
C LEU A 184 0.73 17.98 -7.44
N CYS A 185 1.62 17.29 -6.72
CA CYS A 185 1.92 15.86 -6.90
C CYS A 185 1.27 15.02 -5.80
N GLY A 186 0.07 15.41 -5.35
CA GLY A 186 -0.70 14.73 -4.30
C GLY A 186 -0.70 15.46 -2.96
N GLY A 187 0.27 16.33 -2.66
CA GLY A 187 0.39 16.95 -1.32
C GLY A 187 -0.83 17.76 -0.89
N VAL A 188 -1.56 18.36 -1.83
CA VAL A 188 -2.81 19.10 -1.55
C VAL A 188 -3.92 18.22 -0.97
N LEU A 189 -3.93 16.92 -1.30
CA LEU A 189 -4.93 15.94 -0.85
C LEU A 189 -4.75 15.52 0.62
N TYR A 190 -3.59 15.83 1.22
CA TYR A 190 -3.23 15.44 2.59
C TYR A 190 -3.05 16.64 3.52
N LEU A 191 -3.50 17.84 3.13
CA LEU A 191 -3.31 19.06 3.94
C LEU A 191 -4.20 19.09 5.19
N ASP A 192 -5.35 18.45 5.15
CA ASP A 192 -6.33 18.38 6.24
C ASP A 192 -6.43 17.01 6.89
N TRP A 193 -6.00 15.95 6.21
CA TRP A 193 -6.01 14.61 6.75
C TRP A 193 -5.01 14.45 7.92
N SER A 194 -5.50 13.93 9.05
CA SER A 194 -4.72 13.65 10.25
C SER A 194 -3.84 12.40 10.10
N SER A 195 -2.98 12.41 9.09
CA SER A 195 -2.22 11.25 8.65
C SER A 195 -0.75 11.61 8.32
N PRO A 196 0.18 10.65 8.42
CA PRO A 196 1.62 10.90 8.37
C PRO A 196 2.22 11.09 6.97
N GLU A 197 1.42 10.93 5.91
CA GLU A 197 1.89 10.86 4.53
C GLU A 197 2.54 12.15 4.07
N LEU A 198 1.96 13.29 4.44
CA LEU A 198 2.51 14.60 4.10
C LEU A 198 3.84 14.86 4.80
N MET A 199 3.99 14.41 6.05
CA MET A 199 5.28 14.38 6.75
C MET A 199 6.27 13.48 6.00
N THR A 200 5.94 12.21 5.77
CA THR A 200 6.83 11.23 5.12
C THR A 200 7.29 11.71 3.74
N ALA A 201 6.37 12.19 2.89
CA ALA A 201 6.69 12.69 1.56
C ALA A 201 7.61 13.92 1.61
N SER A 202 7.31 14.90 2.46
CA SER A 202 8.09 16.13 2.62
C SER A 202 9.52 15.84 3.11
N MET A 203 9.63 14.97 4.11
CA MET A 203 10.90 14.60 4.73
C MET A 203 11.76 13.73 3.81
N LEU A 204 11.16 12.76 3.09
CA LEU A 204 11.85 11.93 2.09
C LEU A 204 12.42 12.79 0.96
N LEU A 205 11.60 13.66 0.37
CA LEU A 205 12.06 14.56 -0.71
C LEU A 205 13.17 15.51 -0.22
N SER A 206 13.01 16.08 0.98
CA SER A 206 14.03 16.94 1.58
C SER A 206 15.34 16.19 1.82
N GLY A 207 15.26 14.96 2.33
CA GLY A 207 16.41 14.07 2.53
C GLY A 207 17.17 13.81 1.23
N LEU A 208 16.46 13.42 0.16
CA LEU A 208 17.07 13.16 -1.16
C LEU A 208 17.77 14.42 -1.72
N LEU A 209 17.12 15.58 -1.62
CA LEU A 209 17.65 16.85 -2.08
C LEU A 209 18.90 17.29 -1.29
N LEU A 210 18.87 17.22 0.04
CA LEU A 210 19.99 17.62 0.90
C LEU A 210 21.17 16.65 0.79
N TYR A 211 20.91 15.34 0.68
CA TYR A 211 21.98 14.34 0.59
C TYR A 211 22.81 14.55 -0.67
N THR A 212 22.12 14.74 -1.79
CA THR A 212 22.74 14.99 -3.09
C THR A 212 23.35 16.40 -3.16
N ALA A 213 22.78 17.39 -2.46
CA ALA A 213 23.34 18.74 -2.36
C ALA A 213 24.58 18.87 -1.46
N GLY A 214 24.94 17.83 -0.70
CA GLY A 214 26.15 17.83 0.15
C GLY A 214 25.90 18.16 1.62
N SER A 215 24.66 18.07 2.08
CA SER A 215 24.25 18.29 3.48
C SER A 215 23.80 16.97 4.13
N PRO A 216 24.69 15.95 4.25
CA PRO A 216 24.30 14.57 4.57
C PRO A 216 23.75 14.39 5.99
N LEU A 217 24.17 15.20 6.97
CA LEU A 217 23.66 15.09 8.34
C LEU A 217 22.18 15.48 8.42
N ALA A 218 21.82 16.65 7.88
CA ALA A 218 20.43 17.08 7.78
C ALA A 218 19.62 16.11 6.90
N ALA A 219 20.21 15.61 5.83
CA ALA A 219 19.56 14.61 4.98
C ALA A 219 19.27 13.30 5.72
N GLY A 220 20.22 12.83 6.53
CA GLY A 220 20.06 11.66 7.40
C GLY A 220 18.96 11.83 8.42
N LEU A 221 18.92 13.01 9.08
CA LEU A 221 17.86 13.37 10.02
C LEU A 221 16.48 13.33 9.34
N LEU A 222 16.28 14.08 8.25
CA LEU A 222 14.97 14.15 7.58
C LEU A 222 14.60 12.81 6.93
N GLY A 223 15.56 12.13 6.29
CA GLY A 223 15.34 10.80 5.72
C GLY A 223 14.95 9.77 6.78
N GLY A 224 15.59 9.81 7.96
CA GLY A 224 15.24 8.99 9.12
C GLY A 224 13.86 9.31 9.70
N LEU A 225 13.50 10.60 9.82
CA LEU A 225 12.17 11.02 10.26
C LEU A 225 11.06 10.48 9.34
N ALA A 226 11.30 10.41 8.02
CA ALA A 226 10.35 9.82 7.09
C ALA A 226 10.05 8.33 7.40
N THR A 227 11.02 7.62 7.96
CA THR A 227 10.90 6.17 8.28
C THR A 227 10.14 5.88 9.56
N LEU A 228 9.99 6.85 10.47
CA LEU A 228 9.41 6.63 11.78
C LEU A 228 7.97 6.09 11.74
N GLN A 229 7.25 6.43 10.67
CA GLN A 229 5.89 5.97 10.46
C GLN A 229 5.73 5.04 9.26
N ASN A 230 6.53 5.25 8.21
CA ASN A 230 6.51 4.47 6.98
C ASN A 230 7.89 3.78 6.82
N PRO A 231 8.11 2.58 7.39
CA PRO A 231 9.43 1.95 7.48
C PRO A 231 10.08 1.71 6.12
N THR A 232 9.28 1.49 5.08
CA THR A 232 9.75 1.26 3.71
C THR A 232 10.61 2.40 3.19
N THR A 233 10.43 3.64 3.67
CA THR A 233 11.29 4.75 3.26
C THR A 233 12.74 4.59 3.73
N VAL A 234 13.07 3.56 4.53
CA VAL A 234 14.45 3.18 4.86
C VAL A 234 15.31 2.93 3.61
N PHE A 235 14.70 2.56 2.48
CA PHE A 235 15.43 2.45 1.20
C PHE A 235 16.10 3.76 0.79
N PHE A 236 15.71 4.91 1.35
CA PHE A 236 16.47 6.16 1.28
C PHE A 236 17.97 5.97 1.61
N LEU A 237 18.29 5.18 2.65
CA LEU A 237 19.67 4.98 3.12
C LEU A 237 20.55 4.30 2.08
N ALA A 238 19.97 3.46 1.22
CA ALA A 238 20.68 2.81 0.11
C ALA A 238 20.69 3.69 -1.15
N PHE A 239 19.56 4.32 -1.49
CA PHE A 239 19.41 5.00 -2.78
C PHE A 239 19.96 6.43 -2.79
N ALA A 240 19.99 7.15 -1.66
CA ALA A 240 20.56 8.50 -1.63
C ALA A 240 22.07 8.52 -1.98
N PRO A 241 22.91 7.60 -1.46
CA PRO A 241 24.28 7.40 -1.95
C PRO A 241 24.38 7.07 -3.44
N LEU A 242 23.53 6.17 -3.95
CA LEU A 242 23.55 5.77 -5.37
C LEU A 242 23.17 6.94 -6.30
N LEU A 243 22.13 7.68 -5.95
CA LEU A 243 21.72 8.88 -6.69
C LEU A 243 22.81 9.94 -6.67
N GLN A 244 23.50 10.10 -5.55
CA GLN A 244 24.65 10.99 -5.47
C GLN A 244 25.80 10.52 -6.36
N LEU A 245 26.17 9.24 -6.29
CA LEU A 245 27.23 8.64 -7.09
C LEU A 245 26.98 8.92 -8.57
N VAL A 246 25.78 8.59 -9.07
CA VAL A 246 25.38 8.89 -10.45
C VAL A 246 25.43 10.39 -10.73
N SER A 247 24.98 11.22 -9.79
CA SER A 247 24.98 12.67 -9.98
C SER A 247 26.39 13.25 -10.14
N GLN A 248 27.39 12.69 -9.46
CA GLN A 248 28.76 13.21 -9.38
C GLN A 248 29.74 12.52 -10.33
N TYR A 249 29.40 11.33 -10.83
CA TYR A 249 30.23 10.54 -11.74
C TYR A 249 30.69 11.36 -12.96
N ARG A 250 32.01 11.31 -13.24
CA ARG A 250 32.62 11.88 -14.44
C ARG A 250 33.21 10.76 -15.30
N PRO A 251 32.98 10.79 -16.63
CA PRO A 251 33.67 9.88 -17.53
C PRO A 251 35.20 10.04 -17.38
N GLY A 252 35.90 8.94 -17.13
CA GLY A 252 37.34 8.94 -16.88
C GLY A 252 37.75 8.84 -15.40
N ASP A 253 36.82 9.07 -14.47
CA ASP A 253 37.08 8.79 -13.05
C ASP A 253 37.13 7.27 -12.83
N GLY A 254 38.19 6.79 -12.17
CA GLY A 254 38.22 5.41 -11.67
C GLY A 254 37.15 5.19 -10.60
N TRP A 255 36.66 3.94 -10.45
CA TRP A 255 35.58 3.62 -9.52
C TRP A 255 35.86 4.06 -8.07
N ARG A 256 37.12 4.02 -7.63
CA ARG A 256 37.55 4.50 -6.30
C ARG A 256 37.32 5.99 -6.12
N ALA A 257 37.68 6.80 -7.13
CA ALA A 257 37.50 8.24 -7.09
C ALA A 257 36.01 8.63 -7.09
N ALA A 258 35.18 7.86 -7.79
CA ALA A 258 33.73 8.03 -7.78
C ALA A 258 33.09 7.65 -6.42
N LEU A 259 33.60 6.61 -5.75
CA LEU A 259 33.09 6.15 -4.46
C LEU A 259 33.60 6.95 -3.25
N ALA A 260 34.83 7.49 -3.30
CA ALA A 260 35.44 8.21 -2.18
C ALA A 260 34.54 9.32 -1.59
N PRO A 261 33.84 10.15 -2.41
CA PRO A 261 32.90 11.12 -1.89
C PRO A 261 31.74 10.48 -1.12
N CYS A 262 31.25 9.30 -1.51
CA CYS A 262 30.09 8.63 -0.91
C CYS A 262 30.39 8.05 0.49
N VAL A 263 31.65 7.68 0.74
CA VAL A 263 32.11 7.11 2.02
C VAL A 263 32.75 8.14 2.96
N ALA A 264 32.62 9.44 2.65
CA ALA A 264 33.14 10.49 3.53
C ALA A 264 32.51 10.38 4.94
N PRO A 265 33.27 10.64 6.04
CA PRO A 265 32.78 10.44 7.41
C PRO A 265 31.46 11.17 7.71
N ARG A 266 31.29 12.40 7.21
CA ARG A 266 30.03 13.16 7.38
C ARG A 266 28.84 12.50 6.71
N ARG A 267 29.05 11.73 5.64
CA ARG A 267 27.99 10.98 4.94
C ARG A 267 27.64 9.71 5.67
N ILE A 268 28.64 8.97 6.12
CA ILE A 268 28.43 7.79 6.96
C ILE A 268 27.68 8.20 8.23
N ALA A 269 28.10 9.29 8.89
CA ALA A 269 27.39 9.83 10.06
C ALA A 269 25.94 10.24 9.74
N GLY A 270 25.68 10.81 8.57
CA GLY A 270 24.32 11.13 8.12
C GLY A 270 23.48 9.87 7.93
N LEU A 271 24.00 8.86 7.24
CA LEU A 271 23.32 7.58 7.06
C LEU A 271 23.10 6.85 8.39
N ALA A 272 24.09 6.88 9.29
CA ALA A 272 23.99 6.31 10.63
C ALA A 272 22.91 7.02 11.46
N LEU A 273 22.81 8.34 11.39
CA LEU A 273 21.73 9.09 12.04
C LEU A 273 20.36 8.70 11.49
N GLY A 274 20.23 8.56 10.16
CA GLY A 274 18.99 8.08 9.55
C GLY A 274 18.63 6.65 9.94
N GLY A 275 19.63 5.76 10.00
CA GLY A 275 19.47 4.38 10.46
C GLY A 275 19.10 4.29 11.94
N ALA A 276 19.67 5.14 12.79
CA ALA A 276 19.34 5.22 14.21
C ALA A 276 17.89 5.65 14.42
N LEU A 277 17.41 6.66 13.68
CA LEU A 277 16.01 7.07 13.71
C LEU A 277 15.07 5.97 13.22
N PHE A 278 15.41 5.31 12.11
CA PHE A 278 14.65 4.16 11.61
C PHE A 278 14.51 3.06 12.67
N ALA A 279 15.60 2.73 13.36
CA ALA A 279 15.61 1.65 14.34
C ALA A 279 14.67 1.90 15.52
N LEU A 280 14.33 3.15 15.86
CA LEU A 280 13.47 3.46 17.01
C LEU A 280 12.12 2.73 16.97
N ALA A 281 11.45 2.76 15.82
CA ALA A 281 10.11 2.18 15.68
C ALA A 281 10.11 0.63 15.75
N PRO A 282 10.97 -0.09 15.01
CA PRO A 282 11.09 -1.54 15.14
C PRO A 282 11.61 -2.01 16.50
N LEU A 283 12.57 -1.30 17.11
CA LEU A 283 13.07 -1.65 18.44
C LEU A 283 11.99 -1.47 19.51
N TYR A 284 11.20 -0.40 19.43
CA TYR A 284 10.05 -0.21 20.30
C TYR A 284 9.02 -1.34 20.16
N ASN A 285 8.70 -1.74 18.92
CA ASN A 285 7.80 -2.86 18.67
C ASN A 285 8.36 -4.19 19.18
N LEU A 286 9.66 -4.46 19.02
CA LEU A 286 10.31 -5.64 19.59
C LEU A 286 10.21 -5.67 21.11
N TYR A 287 10.41 -4.52 21.75
CA TYR A 287 10.28 -4.38 23.20
C TYR A 287 8.84 -4.65 23.67
N GLN A 288 7.83 -4.12 22.96
CA GLN A 288 6.42 -4.25 23.38
C GLN A 288 5.76 -5.57 22.99
N PHE A 289 6.07 -6.11 21.81
CA PHE A 289 5.31 -7.21 21.21
C PHE A 289 6.17 -8.42 20.82
N GLY A 290 7.49 -8.34 20.99
CA GLY A 290 8.41 -9.40 20.56
C GLY A 290 8.56 -9.52 19.04
N VAL A 291 8.00 -8.60 18.26
CA VAL A 291 8.09 -8.55 16.79
C VAL A 291 8.46 -7.15 16.31
N PRO A 292 9.16 -6.98 15.18
CA PRO A 292 9.61 -5.65 14.72
C PRO A 292 8.48 -4.75 14.22
N SER A 293 7.30 -5.30 13.95
CA SER A 293 6.13 -4.53 13.51
C SER A 293 4.87 -5.33 13.78
N VAL A 294 4.07 -4.89 14.76
CA VAL A 294 2.78 -5.51 15.03
C VAL A 294 1.83 -5.35 13.85
N ILE A 295 1.79 -4.16 13.22
CA ILE A 295 0.97 -3.90 12.03
C ILE A 295 1.33 -4.83 10.86
N ALA A 296 2.61 -5.09 10.60
CA ALA A 296 2.99 -6.02 9.55
C ALA A 296 2.66 -7.49 9.91
N LYS A 297 2.68 -7.85 11.19
CA LYS A 297 2.33 -9.20 11.64
C LYS A 297 0.84 -9.51 11.42
N VAL A 298 -0.04 -8.53 11.67
CA VAL A 298 -1.50 -8.75 11.71
C VAL A 298 -2.23 -8.18 10.49
N GLY A 299 -1.71 -7.13 9.87
CA GLY A 299 -2.34 -6.41 8.75
C GLY A 299 -1.67 -6.65 7.40
N ALA A 300 -0.75 -7.61 7.30
CA ALA A 300 -0.13 -8.00 6.04
C ALA A 300 -0.23 -9.51 5.79
N ASP A 301 -0.53 -9.87 4.54
CA ASP A 301 -0.54 -11.25 4.06
C ASP A 301 0.29 -11.34 2.76
N PRO A 302 1.40 -12.11 2.76
CA PRO A 302 2.22 -12.34 1.57
C PRO A 302 1.43 -12.84 0.35
N ALA A 303 0.32 -13.56 0.56
CA ALA A 303 -0.53 -14.04 -0.54
C ALA A 303 -1.20 -12.92 -1.33
N MET A 304 -1.25 -11.70 -0.79
CA MET A 304 -1.82 -10.55 -1.48
C MET A 304 -0.87 -9.96 -2.52
N ALA A 305 0.45 -10.20 -2.38
CA ALA A 305 1.44 -9.66 -3.31
C ALA A 305 1.22 -10.22 -4.71
N SER A 306 0.80 -9.36 -5.64
CA SER A 306 0.40 -9.76 -6.99
C SER A 306 0.73 -8.69 -8.02
N GLY A 307 0.85 -9.11 -9.28
CA GLY A 307 1.01 -8.19 -10.41
C GLY A 307 -0.15 -7.20 -10.54
N VAL A 308 -1.37 -7.58 -10.14
CA VAL A 308 -2.55 -6.71 -10.13
C VAL A 308 -2.41 -5.60 -9.09
N ARG A 309 -1.96 -5.90 -7.87
CA ARG A 309 -1.69 -4.85 -6.88
C ARG A 309 -0.54 -3.96 -7.29
N LEU A 310 0.53 -4.52 -7.87
CA LEU A 310 1.62 -3.71 -8.43
C LEU A 310 1.12 -2.77 -9.55
N PHE A 311 0.28 -3.27 -10.46
CA PHE A 311 -0.33 -2.45 -11.50
C PHE A 311 -1.25 -1.39 -10.88
N SER A 312 -2.11 -1.77 -9.94
CA SER A 312 -3.02 -0.86 -9.23
C SER A 312 -2.27 0.27 -8.54
N PHE A 313 -1.17 -0.04 -7.86
CA PHE A 313 -0.30 0.94 -7.19
C PHE A 313 0.17 2.05 -8.13
N TYR A 314 0.54 1.71 -9.37
CA TYR A 314 1.06 2.68 -10.33
C TYR A 314 -0.01 3.30 -11.23
N PHE A 315 -0.98 2.51 -11.69
CA PHE A 315 -1.80 2.82 -12.85
C PHE A 315 -3.31 2.74 -12.60
N ASP A 316 -3.75 2.44 -11.37
CA ASP A 316 -5.18 2.53 -11.06
C ASP A 316 -5.69 3.96 -11.30
N LEU A 317 -6.79 4.10 -12.05
CA LEU A 317 -7.35 5.40 -12.48
C LEU A 317 -8.06 6.17 -11.36
N ASN A 318 -8.21 5.54 -10.20
CA ASN A 318 -8.85 6.12 -9.04
C ASN A 318 -7.81 6.55 -8.00
N GLN A 319 -6.81 5.71 -7.74
CA GLN A 319 -5.86 5.94 -6.65
C GLN A 319 -4.40 5.59 -6.95
N GLY A 320 -4.07 5.16 -8.17
CA GLY A 320 -2.70 4.84 -8.54
C GLY A 320 -1.79 6.07 -8.55
N MET A 321 -0.47 5.84 -8.53
CA MET A 321 0.53 6.91 -8.65
C MET A 321 0.29 7.81 -9.87
N ILE A 322 -0.22 7.26 -10.97
CA ILE A 322 -0.54 7.99 -12.20
C ILE A 322 -1.54 9.12 -12.00
N VAL A 323 -2.39 9.03 -10.97
CA VAL A 323 -3.36 10.06 -10.61
C VAL A 323 -2.65 11.25 -9.96
N ALA A 324 -1.65 11.00 -9.10
CA ALA A 324 -0.86 12.06 -8.47
C ALA A 324 0.14 12.74 -9.43
N ILE A 325 0.76 12.00 -10.34
CA ILE A 325 1.90 12.51 -11.14
C ILE A 325 1.75 12.34 -12.67
N PRO A 326 0.57 12.50 -13.29
CA PRO A 326 0.40 12.20 -14.72
C PRO A 326 1.28 13.09 -15.59
N ALA A 327 1.28 14.40 -15.36
CA ALA A 327 2.06 15.34 -16.16
C ALA A 327 3.54 15.33 -15.76
N LEU A 328 3.88 15.09 -14.49
CA LEU A 328 5.27 14.91 -14.06
C LEU A 328 5.91 13.68 -14.73
N ALA A 329 5.20 12.55 -14.76
CA ALA A 329 5.66 11.33 -15.42
C ALA A 329 5.85 11.56 -16.93
N GLY A 330 4.85 12.15 -17.61
CA GLY A 330 4.96 12.50 -19.02
C GLY A 330 6.13 13.45 -19.30
N PHE A 331 6.35 14.44 -18.44
CA PHE A 331 7.45 15.38 -18.56
C PHE A 331 8.83 14.72 -18.38
N LEU A 332 8.98 13.83 -17.41
CA LEU A 332 10.21 13.06 -17.20
C LEU A 332 10.52 12.13 -18.38
N LEU A 333 9.51 11.49 -18.95
CA LEU A 333 9.64 10.65 -20.15
C LEU A 333 10.10 11.49 -21.35
N LEU A 334 9.42 12.59 -21.65
CA LEU A 334 9.79 13.47 -22.76
C LEU A 334 11.18 14.08 -22.56
N TRP A 335 11.53 14.46 -21.34
CA TRP A 335 12.81 15.11 -21.05
C TRP A 335 13.98 14.13 -21.04
N GLY A 336 13.81 12.94 -20.46
CA GLY A 336 14.85 11.90 -20.42
C GLY A 336 15.28 11.42 -21.80
N TRP A 337 14.42 11.59 -22.81
CA TRP A 337 14.60 11.03 -24.15
C TRP A 337 15.03 12.05 -25.21
N ARG A 338 15.21 13.33 -24.86
CA ARG A 338 15.75 14.34 -25.79
C ARG A 338 17.14 13.96 -26.27
N ARG A 339 17.27 13.70 -27.59
CA ARG A 339 18.54 13.37 -28.25
C ARG A 339 19.52 14.55 -28.17
N GLY A 340 20.83 14.26 -28.07
CA GLY A 340 21.91 15.26 -28.08
C GLY A 340 22.10 16.08 -26.79
N ALA A 341 21.30 15.87 -25.74
CA ALA A 341 21.47 16.62 -24.49
C ALA A 341 22.75 16.22 -23.74
N PRO A 342 23.62 17.17 -23.34
CA PRO A 342 24.79 16.88 -22.53
C PRO A 342 24.41 16.16 -21.23
N GLY A 343 25.10 15.05 -20.95
CA GLY A 343 24.87 14.23 -19.75
C GLY A 343 23.59 13.39 -19.79
N ARG A 344 23.08 13.03 -20.98
CA ARG A 344 21.89 12.16 -21.15
C ARG A 344 21.99 10.85 -20.35
N GLY A 345 23.09 10.12 -20.46
CA GLY A 345 23.27 8.85 -19.75
C GLY A 345 23.11 8.99 -18.24
N ARG A 346 23.66 10.06 -17.65
CA ARG A 346 23.50 10.39 -16.23
C ARG A 346 22.05 10.70 -15.85
N ARG A 347 21.33 11.45 -16.68
CA ARG A 347 19.91 11.78 -16.42
C ARG A 347 19.04 10.52 -16.48
N LEU A 348 19.28 9.67 -17.47
CA LEU A 348 18.58 8.39 -17.59
C LEU A 348 18.90 7.48 -16.40
N ALA A 349 20.17 7.36 -16.00
CA ALA A 349 20.55 6.58 -14.82
C ALA A 349 19.88 7.09 -13.53
N MET A 350 19.77 8.41 -13.34
CA MET A 350 19.04 8.98 -12.21
C MET A 350 17.53 8.64 -12.26
N LEU A 351 16.93 8.73 -13.44
CA LEU A 351 15.51 8.37 -13.62
C LEU A 351 15.28 6.87 -13.34
N VAL A 352 16.13 6.00 -13.88
CA VAL A 352 16.08 4.55 -13.63
C VAL A 352 16.23 4.27 -12.14
N LEU A 353 17.23 4.84 -11.47
CA LEU A 353 17.39 4.68 -10.02
C LEU A 353 16.18 5.18 -9.22
N ALA A 354 15.55 6.28 -9.66
CA ALA A 354 14.34 6.77 -9.02
C ALA A 354 13.16 5.80 -9.22
N CYS A 355 12.97 5.23 -10.42
CA CYS A 355 11.96 4.20 -10.67
C CYS A 355 12.23 2.91 -9.88
N VAL A 356 13.50 2.51 -9.73
CA VAL A 356 13.86 1.36 -8.88
C VAL A 356 13.59 1.68 -7.41
N LEU A 357 13.85 2.92 -6.96
CA LEU A 357 13.49 3.35 -5.62
C LEU A 357 11.96 3.34 -5.43
N THR A 358 11.16 3.87 -6.37
CA THR A 358 9.70 3.81 -6.26
C THR A 358 9.22 2.35 -6.17
N LEU A 359 9.83 1.43 -6.92
CA LEU A 359 9.54 0.01 -6.85
C LEU A 359 9.91 -0.59 -5.49
N ALA A 360 11.10 -0.31 -4.97
CA ALA A 360 11.53 -0.76 -3.65
C ALA A 360 10.59 -0.26 -2.53
N LEU A 361 10.10 0.98 -2.67
CA LEU A 361 9.10 1.58 -1.79
C LEU A 361 7.72 0.90 -1.90
N ALA A 362 7.31 0.51 -3.11
CA ALA A 362 6.01 -0.12 -3.38
C ALA A 362 5.94 -1.59 -2.93
N LEU A 363 6.99 -2.38 -3.15
CA LEU A 363 6.96 -3.84 -2.96
C LEU A 363 6.47 -4.29 -1.58
N PRO A 364 6.94 -3.72 -0.44
CA PRO A 364 6.45 -4.13 0.87
C PRO A 364 5.00 -3.71 1.14
N THR A 365 4.43 -2.79 0.36
CA THR A 365 3.04 -2.37 0.53
C THR A 365 2.06 -3.34 -0.12
N LEU A 366 2.49 -4.13 -1.11
CA LEU A 366 1.62 -5.03 -1.86
C LEU A 366 0.95 -6.12 -1.00
N VAL A 367 1.54 -6.40 0.16
CA VAL A 367 1.05 -7.41 1.12
C VAL A 367 0.00 -6.87 2.10
N ILE A 368 -0.25 -5.56 2.14
CA ILE A 368 -1.15 -4.95 3.13
C ILE A 368 -2.60 -5.36 2.86
N GLN A 369 -3.32 -5.87 3.85
CA GLN A 369 -4.67 -6.38 3.65
C GLN A 369 -5.65 -5.30 3.17
N ASN A 370 -5.67 -4.14 3.82
CA ASN A 370 -6.47 -2.97 3.44
C ASN A 370 -5.80 -2.19 2.30
N TRP A 371 -6.24 -2.45 1.06
CA TRP A 371 -5.76 -1.78 -0.15
C TRP A 371 -6.49 -0.46 -0.42
N ASN A 372 -7.75 -0.33 0.00
CA ASN A 372 -8.49 0.94 -0.04
C ASN A 372 -8.33 1.74 1.26
N SER A 373 -7.19 2.38 1.41
CA SER A 373 -6.78 2.95 2.71
C SER A 373 -7.49 4.25 3.14
N GLY A 374 -8.75 4.46 2.77
CA GLY A 374 -9.52 5.66 3.10
C GLY A 374 -9.03 6.97 2.47
N ALA A 375 -8.03 6.92 1.58
CA ALA A 375 -7.45 8.09 0.93
C ALA A 375 -8.34 8.61 -0.21
N ALA A 376 -8.60 9.91 -0.24
CA ALA A 376 -9.20 10.56 -1.40
C ALA A 376 -8.15 10.84 -2.48
N GLY A 377 -8.47 10.53 -3.73
CA GLY A 377 -7.52 10.67 -4.84
C GLY A 377 -6.43 9.58 -4.80
N VAL A 378 -5.17 9.99 -4.75
CA VAL A 378 -4.03 9.07 -4.75
C VAL A 378 -3.98 8.23 -3.45
N MET A 379 -3.57 6.98 -3.58
CA MET A 379 -3.27 6.10 -2.44
C MET A 379 -2.12 6.67 -1.60
N ARG A 380 -2.24 6.57 -0.27
CA ARG A 380 -1.24 7.04 0.70
C ARG A 380 0.18 6.58 0.38
N TYR A 381 0.34 5.32 0.02
CA TYR A 381 1.65 4.73 -0.29
C TYR A 381 2.22 5.24 -1.62
N ALA A 382 1.36 5.40 -2.62
CA ALA A 382 1.76 5.90 -3.93
C ALA A 382 2.22 7.38 -3.87
N PHE A 383 1.62 8.19 -2.98
CA PHE A 383 2.01 9.60 -2.82
C PHE A 383 3.46 9.75 -2.39
N TRP A 384 3.88 9.21 -1.25
CA TRP A 384 5.27 9.35 -0.81
C TRP A 384 6.24 8.53 -1.69
N ALA A 385 5.79 7.42 -2.29
CA ALA A 385 6.60 6.66 -3.25
C ALA A 385 6.85 7.41 -4.57
N ALA A 386 6.09 8.45 -4.90
CA ALA A 386 6.31 9.29 -6.08
C ALA A 386 7.45 10.32 -5.90
N MET A 387 7.85 10.61 -4.65
CA MET A 387 8.84 11.64 -4.33
C MET A 387 10.22 11.45 -5.01
N PRO A 388 10.75 10.23 -5.21
CA PRO A 388 11.96 10.01 -6.01
C PRO A 388 11.87 10.56 -7.44
N LEU A 389 10.70 10.50 -8.09
CA LEU A 389 10.50 11.02 -9.45
C LEU A 389 10.48 12.56 -9.44
N LEU A 390 9.80 13.16 -8.47
CA LEU A 390 9.82 14.61 -8.29
C LEU A 390 11.25 15.11 -7.97
N PHE A 391 12.00 14.38 -7.15
CA PHE A 391 13.42 14.64 -6.91
C PHE A 391 14.23 14.70 -8.22
N VAL A 392 14.05 13.74 -9.12
CA VAL A 392 14.76 13.71 -10.41
C VAL A 392 14.47 14.96 -11.24
N LEU A 393 13.20 15.40 -11.30
CA LEU A 393 12.84 16.64 -11.99
C LEU A 393 13.53 17.85 -11.37
N LEU A 394 13.38 18.03 -10.05
CA LEU A 394 13.93 19.18 -9.33
C LEU A 394 15.45 19.24 -9.42
N TRP A 395 16.12 18.09 -9.34
CA TRP A 395 17.58 18.00 -9.48
C TRP A 395 18.06 18.37 -10.88
N GLN A 396 17.32 17.98 -11.91
CA GLN A 396 17.62 18.39 -13.29
C GLN A 396 17.42 19.90 -13.47
N LEU A 397 16.32 20.46 -12.95
CA LEU A 397 16.05 21.90 -12.99
C LEU A 397 17.11 22.72 -12.27
N ARG A 398 17.69 22.20 -11.18
CA ARG A 398 18.79 22.85 -10.45
C ARG A 398 20.01 23.08 -11.34
N ARG A 399 20.28 22.14 -12.26
CA ARG A 399 21.46 22.15 -13.14
C ARG A 399 21.32 23.04 -14.36
N LEU A 400 20.14 23.58 -14.62
CA LEU A 400 19.93 24.45 -15.76
C LEU A 400 20.25 25.90 -15.41
N PRO A 401 20.96 26.62 -16.29
CA PRO A 401 21.21 28.04 -16.08
C PRO A 401 19.89 28.83 -16.07
N ARG A 402 18.97 28.48 -16.98
CA ARG A 402 17.63 29.07 -17.11
C ARG A 402 16.57 27.97 -17.09
N TRP A 403 15.48 28.23 -16.39
CA TRP A 403 14.35 27.30 -16.33
C TRP A 403 13.50 27.39 -17.60
N PRO A 404 12.99 26.24 -18.11
CA PRO A 404 12.08 26.25 -19.25
C PRO A 404 10.68 26.68 -18.79
N VAL A 405 10.48 27.98 -18.56
CA VAL A 405 9.29 28.53 -17.89
C VAL A 405 7.99 28.11 -18.57
N ALA A 406 7.90 28.16 -19.90
CA ALA A 406 6.70 27.74 -20.63
C ALA A 406 6.37 26.25 -20.39
N ALA A 407 7.39 25.38 -20.43
CA ALA A 407 7.20 23.95 -20.21
C ALA A 407 6.83 23.63 -18.75
N LEU A 408 7.39 24.38 -17.78
CA LEU A 408 7.00 24.30 -16.38
C LEU A 408 5.59 24.83 -16.13
N ALA A 409 5.17 25.89 -16.81
CA ALA A 409 3.81 26.40 -16.71
C ALA A 409 2.80 25.35 -17.22
N VAL A 410 3.08 24.70 -18.36
CA VAL A 410 2.26 23.58 -18.86
C VAL A 410 2.21 22.44 -17.84
N LEU A 411 3.37 22.04 -17.29
CA LEU A 411 3.43 21.00 -16.25
C LEU A 411 2.56 21.36 -15.04
N LEU A 412 2.69 22.59 -14.52
CA LEU A 412 1.91 23.07 -13.37
C LEU A 412 0.41 23.10 -13.66
N VAL A 413 0.00 23.58 -14.84
CA VAL A 413 -1.41 23.61 -15.25
C VAL A 413 -1.97 22.20 -15.33
N LEU A 414 -1.27 21.27 -15.99
CA LEU A 414 -1.74 19.89 -16.14
C LEU A 414 -1.80 19.15 -14.79
N GLN A 415 -0.80 19.32 -13.92
CA GLN A 415 -0.87 18.78 -12.55
C GLN A 415 -1.99 19.43 -11.72
N GLY A 416 -2.20 20.74 -11.87
CA GLY A 416 -3.30 21.46 -11.22
C GLY A 416 -4.67 20.93 -11.64
N LEU A 417 -4.84 20.62 -12.93
CA LEU A 417 -6.06 19.98 -13.44
C LEU A 417 -6.24 18.57 -12.90
N ALA A 418 -5.18 17.77 -12.80
CA ALA A 418 -5.21 16.45 -12.18
C ALA A 418 -5.65 16.54 -10.71
N MET A 419 -5.00 17.36 -9.90
CA MET A 419 -5.39 17.52 -8.48
C MET A 419 -6.80 18.08 -8.31
N ARG A 420 -7.24 18.98 -9.20
CA ARG A 420 -8.63 19.46 -9.18
C ARG A 420 -9.63 18.34 -9.50
N ASN A 421 -9.28 17.38 -10.34
CA ASN A 421 -10.09 16.20 -10.57
C ASN A 421 -10.14 15.32 -9.31
N ASP A 422 -9.00 15.15 -8.64
CA ASP A 422 -8.86 14.23 -7.50
C ASP A 422 -9.56 14.73 -6.24
N LEU A 423 -9.67 16.04 -6.09
CA LEU A 423 -10.45 16.69 -5.02
C LEU A 423 -11.97 16.52 -5.16
N ARG A 424 -12.49 15.91 -6.23
CA ARG A 424 -13.94 15.81 -6.51
C ARG A 424 -14.57 14.49 -6.06
N TYR A 425 -13.81 13.55 -5.53
CA TYR A 425 -14.32 12.25 -5.15
C TYR A 425 -13.68 11.74 -3.86
N GLY A 426 -14.45 10.95 -3.11
CA GLY A 426 -13.99 10.27 -1.89
C GLY A 426 -13.34 8.91 -2.15
N ALA A 427 -12.83 8.28 -1.08
CA ALA A 427 -12.23 6.94 -1.16
C ALA A 427 -13.20 5.86 -1.66
N LEU A 428 -14.49 6.01 -1.32
CA LEU A 428 -15.59 5.09 -1.64
C LEU A 428 -16.33 5.44 -2.95
N GLU A 429 -15.73 6.28 -3.80
CA GLU A 429 -16.31 6.72 -5.07
C GLU A 429 -15.37 6.45 -6.23
N PHE A 430 -15.93 6.08 -7.39
CA PHE A 430 -15.16 6.03 -8.63
C PHE A 430 -14.79 7.44 -9.10
N SER A 431 -13.52 7.63 -9.50
CA SER A 431 -13.03 8.90 -10.03
C SER A 431 -13.80 9.26 -11.31
N PRO A 432 -13.92 10.55 -11.68
CA PRO A 432 -14.53 10.93 -12.95
C PRO A 432 -13.91 10.21 -14.16
N LEU A 433 -12.59 10.01 -14.15
CA LEU A 433 -11.88 9.27 -15.19
C LEU A 433 -12.23 7.78 -15.19
N ALA A 434 -12.24 7.13 -14.02
CA ALA A 434 -12.61 5.73 -13.91
C ALA A 434 -14.06 5.49 -14.36
N ARG A 435 -15.00 6.36 -13.98
CA ARG A 435 -16.39 6.32 -14.46
C ARG A 435 -16.48 6.45 -15.98
N ALA A 436 -15.73 7.39 -16.56
CA ALA A 436 -15.68 7.55 -18.01
C ALA A 436 -15.15 6.29 -18.70
N VAL A 437 -14.08 5.67 -18.19
CA VAL A 437 -13.53 4.43 -18.76
C VAL A 437 -14.50 3.26 -18.57
N LEU A 438 -15.14 3.11 -17.41
CA LEU A 438 -16.16 2.07 -17.19
C LEU A 438 -17.35 2.21 -18.17
N ARG A 439 -17.79 3.43 -18.45
CA ARG A 439 -18.91 3.69 -19.36
C ARG A 439 -18.57 3.44 -20.84
N HIS A 440 -17.35 3.79 -21.26
CA HIS A 440 -16.98 3.79 -22.69
C HIS A 440 -16.08 2.63 -23.11
N ALA A 441 -15.25 2.12 -22.21
CA ALA A 441 -14.29 1.05 -22.46
C ALA A 441 -14.09 0.19 -21.19
N PRO A 442 -15.14 -0.47 -20.65
CA PRO A 442 -15.06 -1.21 -19.40
C PRO A 442 -13.92 -2.23 -19.40
N ALA A 443 -13.67 -2.90 -20.54
CA ALA A 443 -12.59 -3.88 -20.70
C ALA A 443 -11.18 -3.34 -20.37
N TRP A 444 -10.98 -2.02 -20.36
CA TRP A 444 -9.68 -1.40 -20.10
C TRP A 444 -9.45 -1.02 -18.63
N TYR A 445 -10.47 -1.14 -17.79
CA TYR A 445 -10.35 -0.85 -16.35
C TYR A 445 -10.87 -2.01 -15.51
N ASN A 446 -9.93 -2.81 -15.02
CA ASN A 446 -10.15 -3.94 -14.10
C ASN A 446 -9.35 -3.66 -12.81
N PRO A 447 -9.88 -2.82 -11.90
CA PRO A 447 -9.17 -2.47 -10.67
C PRO A 447 -8.93 -3.69 -9.78
N GLU A 448 -8.15 -3.50 -8.71
CA GLU A 448 -8.04 -4.50 -7.65
C GLU A 448 -9.45 -4.77 -7.07
N PRO A 449 -9.85 -6.04 -6.85
CA PRO A 449 -11.21 -6.39 -6.42
C PRO A 449 -11.80 -5.59 -5.26
N GLU A 450 -11.01 -5.30 -4.25
CA GLU A 450 -11.42 -4.55 -3.05
C GLU A 450 -11.86 -3.14 -3.44
N LEU A 451 -11.07 -2.48 -4.30
CA LEU A 451 -11.39 -1.15 -4.80
C LEU A 451 -12.67 -1.11 -5.63
N PHE A 452 -12.89 -2.15 -6.44
CA PHE A 452 -14.13 -2.22 -7.22
C PHE A 452 -15.33 -2.41 -6.31
N ALA A 453 -15.26 -3.36 -5.38
CA ALA A 453 -16.36 -3.73 -4.50
C ALA A 453 -16.78 -2.57 -3.61
N GLU A 454 -15.84 -1.99 -2.88
CA GLU A 454 -16.13 -0.93 -1.91
C GLU A 454 -16.69 0.33 -2.57
N ARG A 455 -16.21 0.67 -3.78
CA ARG A 455 -16.73 1.82 -4.54
C ARG A 455 -18.05 1.54 -5.24
N SER A 456 -18.34 0.28 -5.54
CA SER A 456 -19.64 -0.12 -6.08
C SER A 456 -20.70 -0.17 -4.97
N TRP A 457 -20.31 -0.53 -3.74
CA TRP A 457 -21.20 -0.61 -2.59
C TRP A 457 -21.25 0.67 -1.75
N HIS A 458 -20.36 1.62 -2.01
CA HIS A 458 -20.20 2.86 -1.23
C HIS A 458 -19.96 2.60 0.27
N GLY A 459 -19.12 1.61 0.58
CA GLY A 459 -18.77 1.26 1.97
C GLY A 459 -17.54 0.37 2.06
N GLU A 460 -16.89 0.39 3.23
CA GLU A 460 -15.76 -0.47 3.56
C GLU A 460 -16.29 -1.83 4.00
N TYR A 461 -16.01 -2.88 3.24
CA TYR A 461 -16.54 -4.22 3.48
C TYR A 461 -15.49 -5.27 3.19
N GLU A 462 -15.43 -6.29 4.04
CA GLU A 462 -14.66 -7.49 3.72
C GLU A 462 -15.21 -8.14 2.43
N LEU A 463 -14.29 -8.49 1.53
CA LEU A 463 -14.58 -9.19 0.28
C LEU A 463 -15.05 -10.63 0.55
N ALA A 464 -16.33 -10.80 0.83
CA ALA A 464 -16.95 -12.11 0.95
C ALA A 464 -17.18 -12.75 -0.44
N GLN A 465 -16.77 -14.01 -0.60
CA GLN A 465 -16.85 -14.73 -1.87
C GLN A 465 -18.27 -14.80 -2.44
N GLY A 466 -19.29 -14.94 -1.59
CA GLY A 466 -20.70 -15.00 -1.99
C GLY A 466 -21.28 -13.69 -2.53
N ARG A 467 -20.57 -12.56 -2.40
CA ARG A 467 -21.08 -11.26 -2.83
C ARG A 467 -20.71 -10.95 -4.29
N VAL A 468 -21.59 -10.17 -4.92
CA VAL A 468 -21.42 -9.63 -6.26
C VAL A 468 -21.36 -8.11 -6.17
N ALA A 469 -20.39 -7.50 -6.86
CA ALA A 469 -20.32 -6.04 -7.00
C ALA A 469 -20.69 -5.67 -8.44
N VAL A 470 -21.50 -4.63 -8.60
CA VAL A 470 -21.99 -4.17 -9.90
C VAL A 470 -21.78 -2.67 -10.00
N TYR A 471 -21.12 -2.24 -11.07
CA TYR A 471 -21.11 -0.84 -11.47
C TYR A 471 -22.24 -0.61 -12.48
N GLU A 472 -23.26 0.08 -12.01
CA GLU A 472 -24.44 0.49 -12.77
C GLU A 472 -24.50 2.01 -12.84
N ASP A 473 -24.94 2.54 -13.99
CA ASP A 473 -25.21 3.96 -14.14
C ASP A 473 -26.37 4.18 -15.11
N GLY A 474 -27.41 4.87 -14.65
CA GLY A 474 -28.63 5.11 -15.43
C GLY A 474 -29.39 3.83 -15.82
N GLY A 475 -29.46 2.83 -14.92
CA GLY A 475 -30.15 1.56 -15.18
C GLY A 475 -29.38 0.58 -16.07
N LYS A 476 -28.16 0.93 -16.48
CA LYS A 476 -27.32 0.11 -17.36
C LYS A 476 -26.12 -0.44 -16.58
N VAL A 477 -25.95 -1.76 -16.61
CA VAL A 477 -24.76 -2.43 -16.07
C VAL A 477 -23.60 -2.30 -17.04
N TYR A 478 -22.49 -1.75 -16.55
CA TYR A 478 -21.26 -1.60 -17.34
C TYR A 478 -20.17 -2.59 -16.92
N LYS A 479 -20.18 -3.01 -15.66
CA LYS A 479 -19.23 -3.99 -15.14
C LYS A 479 -19.79 -4.72 -13.94
N THR A 480 -19.56 -6.02 -13.90
CA THR A 480 -19.89 -6.88 -12.76
C THR A 480 -18.63 -7.57 -12.29
N MET A 481 -18.45 -7.70 -10.98
CA MET A 481 -17.38 -8.48 -10.35
C MET A 481 -17.99 -9.53 -9.44
N TYR A 482 -17.46 -10.76 -9.51
CA TYR A 482 -17.84 -11.85 -8.64
C TYR A 482 -16.65 -12.78 -8.38
N SER A 483 -16.70 -13.55 -7.31
CA SER A 483 -15.72 -14.60 -7.07
C SER A 483 -16.10 -15.83 -7.87
N ARG A 484 -15.15 -16.46 -8.57
CA ARG A 484 -15.36 -17.79 -9.16
C ARG A 484 -15.60 -18.85 -8.10
N ALA A 485 -15.22 -18.62 -6.84
CA ALA A 485 -15.61 -19.49 -5.74
C ALA A 485 -17.10 -19.38 -5.37
N ASN A 486 -17.79 -18.34 -5.84
CA ASN A 486 -19.22 -18.19 -5.66
C ASN A 486 -19.97 -19.14 -6.59
N LEU A 487 -20.43 -20.25 -6.02
CA LEU A 487 -21.19 -21.27 -6.74
C LEU A 487 -22.60 -20.80 -7.12
N ASP A 488 -23.10 -19.78 -6.43
CA ASP A 488 -24.43 -19.22 -6.63
C ASP A 488 -24.39 -18.00 -7.56
N ALA A 489 -23.21 -17.61 -8.08
CA ALA A 489 -23.05 -16.41 -8.91
C ALA A 489 -23.92 -16.44 -10.18
N ASP A 490 -24.03 -17.61 -10.82
CA ASP A 490 -24.87 -17.78 -12.01
C ASP A 490 -26.34 -17.47 -11.69
N GLN A 491 -26.86 -18.04 -10.61
CA GLN A 491 -28.23 -17.79 -10.16
C GLN A 491 -28.42 -16.35 -9.71
N ALA A 492 -27.45 -15.78 -8.98
CA ALA A 492 -27.50 -14.40 -8.49
C ALA A 492 -27.52 -13.38 -9.63
N LEU A 493 -26.81 -13.66 -10.74
CA LEU A 493 -26.68 -12.77 -11.89
C LEU A 493 -27.73 -13.00 -12.98
N CYS A 494 -28.18 -14.23 -13.16
CA CYS A 494 -29.05 -14.62 -14.27
C CYS A 494 -30.47 -15.02 -13.85
N GLY A 495 -30.72 -15.21 -12.56
CA GLY A 495 -31.98 -15.75 -12.03
C GLY A 495 -32.06 -17.28 -12.09
N ALA A 496 -33.12 -17.82 -11.50
CA ALA A 496 -33.32 -19.27 -11.39
C ALA A 496 -33.36 -19.98 -12.76
N GLY A 497 -32.68 -21.13 -12.86
CA GLY A 497 -32.63 -21.95 -14.08
C GLY A 497 -31.78 -21.37 -15.22
N ARG A 498 -31.06 -20.28 -14.97
CA ARG A 498 -30.18 -19.62 -15.95
C ARG A 498 -28.75 -19.51 -15.43
N ALA A 499 -27.80 -19.51 -16.35
CA ALA A 499 -26.37 -19.38 -16.04
C ALA A 499 -25.68 -18.40 -16.98
N LEU A 500 -24.51 -17.90 -16.56
CA LEU A 500 -23.67 -17.08 -17.43
C LEU A 500 -23.22 -17.89 -18.64
N THR A 501 -23.33 -17.29 -19.82
CA THR A 501 -22.87 -17.90 -21.08
C THR A 501 -21.40 -17.63 -21.34
N ALA A 502 -20.73 -18.48 -22.13
CA ALA A 502 -19.38 -18.20 -22.64
C ALA A 502 -19.30 -16.96 -23.57
N ALA A 503 -20.43 -16.41 -24.02
CA ALA A 503 -20.46 -15.18 -24.82
C ALA A 503 -20.13 -13.91 -24.01
N ASN A 504 -20.13 -14.01 -22.67
CA ASN A 504 -19.68 -12.94 -21.80
C ASN A 504 -18.19 -12.65 -21.99
N ARG A 505 -17.82 -11.37 -21.87
CA ARG A 505 -16.41 -10.94 -21.86
C ARG A 505 -15.89 -11.02 -20.44
N PHE A 506 -15.27 -12.15 -20.12
CA PHE A 506 -14.68 -12.38 -18.82
C PHE A 506 -13.25 -11.84 -18.73
N HIS A 507 -12.91 -11.28 -17.57
CA HIS A 507 -11.53 -10.94 -17.21
C HIS A 507 -11.22 -11.49 -15.82
N ASP A 508 -10.38 -12.52 -15.76
CA ASP A 508 -9.88 -13.08 -14.50
C ASP A 508 -8.86 -12.13 -13.87
N THR A 509 -8.92 -11.99 -12.54
CA THR A 509 -7.95 -11.24 -11.75
C THR A 509 -7.40 -12.12 -10.62
N THR A 510 -6.86 -11.54 -9.54
CA THR A 510 -6.27 -12.28 -8.42
C THR A 510 -7.32 -13.00 -7.58
N ARG A 511 -6.89 -14.03 -6.83
CA ARG A 511 -7.67 -14.67 -5.77
C ARG A 511 -9.08 -15.09 -6.23
N MET A 512 -9.17 -15.66 -7.43
CA MET A 512 -10.39 -16.18 -8.03
C MET A 512 -11.47 -15.13 -8.34
N TRP A 513 -11.19 -13.83 -8.23
CA TRP A 513 -12.12 -12.79 -8.65
C TRP A 513 -12.14 -12.67 -10.18
N ARG A 514 -13.31 -12.36 -10.71
CA ARG A 514 -13.56 -12.23 -12.15
C ARG A 514 -14.48 -11.07 -12.43
N TYR A 515 -14.19 -10.36 -13.51
CA TYR A 515 -15.04 -9.32 -14.07
C TYR A 515 -15.82 -9.82 -15.30
N ILE A 516 -17.00 -9.23 -15.50
CA ILE A 516 -17.79 -9.30 -16.72
C ILE A 516 -17.92 -7.87 -17.25
N ASP A 517 -17.51 -7.65 -18.50
CA ASP A 517 -17.70 -6.35 -19.16
C ASP A 517 -19.11 -6.25 -19.78
N GLY A 518 -19.86 -5.24 -19.36
CA GLY A 518 -21.24 -4.99 -19.79
C GLY A 518 -22.29 -5.83 -19.06
N GLN A 519 -23.51 -5.82 -19.60
CA GLN A 519 -24.63 -6.60 -19.07
C GLN A 519 -24.33 -8.11 -19.16
N PRO A 520 -24.46 -8.86 -18.05
CA PRO A 520 -24.32 -10.31 -18.08
C PRO A 520 -25.27 -10.97 -19.08
N GLN A 521 -24.71 -11.80 -19.96
CA GLN A 521 -25.44 -12.60 -20.93
C GLN A 521 -25.75 -13.98 -20.36
N CYS A 522 -27.03 -14.29 -20.25
CA CYS A 522 -27.53 -15.46 -19.53
C CYS A 522 -28.22 -16.44 -20.48
N GLY A 523 -27.90 -17.72 -20.35
CA GLY A 523 -28.50 -18.82 -21.11
C GLY A 523 -29.16 -19.84 -20.20
N PRO A 524 -29.73 -20.92 -20.75
CA PRO A 524 -30.20 -22.06 -19.96
C PRO A 524 -29.08 -22.61 -19.09
N ALA A 525 -29.33 -22.80 -17.80
CA ALA A 525 -28.34 -23.40 -16.91
C ALA A 525 -28.05 -24.85 -17.31
N GLY A 526 -26.79 -25.25 -17.17
CA GLY A 526 -26.43 -26.65 -17.10
C GLY A 526 -26.91 -27.29 -15.78
N PRO A 527 -26.47 -28.52 -15.48
CA PRO A 527 -26.70 -29.08 -14.14
C PRO A 527 -26.09 -28.17 -13.07
N ALA A 528 -26.78 -28.03 -11.94
CA ALA A 528 -26.32 -27.23 -10.82
C ALA A 528 -24.98 -27.77 -10.28
N PRO A 529 -24.10 -26.92 -9.72
CA PRO A 529 -22.93 -27.40 -9.01
C PRO A 529 -23.36 -28.27 -7.82
N LEU A 530 -22.64 -29.37 -7.59
CA LEU A 530 -22.84 -30.19 -6.39
C LEU A 530 -22.05 -29.60 -5.23
N ARG A 531 -22.67 -29.55 -4.06
CA ARG A 531 -22.10 -28.95 -2.85
C ARG A 531 -22.23 -29.94 -1.70
N TYR A 532 -21.12 -30.16 -1.02
CA TYR A 532 -21.04 -31.03 0.14
C TYR A 532 -20.42 -30.26 1.28
N GLY A 533 -21.23 -29.82 2.24
CA GLY A 533 -20.80 -29.14 3.44
C GLY A 533 -21.13 -29.95 4.70
N LEU A 534 -21.19 -29.28 5.85
CA LEU A 534 -21.41 -29.92 7.15
C LEU A 534 -22.62 -30.88 7.18
N ALA A 535 -23.76 -30.49 6.59
CA ALA A 535 -24.95 -31.35 6.57
C ALA A 535 -24.71 -32.67 5.82
N GLN A 536 -24.01 -32.62 4.69
CA GLN A 536 -23.63 -33.80 3.91
C GLN A 536 -22.53 -34.60 4.62
N PHE A 537 -21.57 -33.94 5.27
CA PHE A 537 -20.54 -34.62 6.06
C PHE A 537 -21.13 -35.40 7.23
N LEU A 538 -22.15 -34.88 7.90
CA LEU A 538 -22.84 -35.56 9.01
C LEU A 538 -23.72 -36.73 8.52
N SER A 539 -24.49 -36.51 7.45
CA SER A 539 -25.42 -37.50 6.92
C SER A 539 -24.79 -38.55 6.03
N HIS A 540 -23.55 -38.33 5.57
CA HIS A 540 -22.87 -39.12 4.54
C HIS A 540 -23.65 -39.14 3.20
N ASP A 541 -24.46 -38.11 2.94
CA ASP A 541 -25.25 -37.99 1.72
C ASP A 541 -24.39 -37.49 0.55
N GLY A 542 -24.08 -38.39 -0.39
CA GLY A 542 -23.30 -38.10 -1.59
C GLY A 542 -21.81 -37.80 -1.36
N ILE A 543 -21.31 -37.93 -0.13
CA ILE A 543 -19.89 -37.82 0.23
C ILE A 543 -19.57 -38.70 1.43
N THR A 544 -18.38 -39.28 1.47
CA THR A 544 -17.89 -40.06 2.62
C THR A 544 -16.52 -39.55 3.03
N LEU A 545 -16.42 -39.01 4.27
CA LEU A 545 -15.14 -38.70 4.89
C LEU A 545 -14.49 -40.02 5.33
N GLY A 546 -13.37 -40.36 4.70
CA GLY A 546 -12.60 -41.56 4.99
C GLY A 546 -11.59 -41.35 6.11
N THR A 547 -10.43 -42.00 6.02
CA THR A 547 -9.37 -41.90 7.03
C THR A 547 -8.78 -40.49 7.10
N GLY A 548 -8.38 -40.08 8.30
CA GLY A 548 -7.64 -38.82 8.51
C GLY A 548 -8.52 -37.57 8.57
N TRP A 549 -9.82 -37.73 8.81
CA TRP A 549 -10.74 -36.64 9.15
C TRP A 549 -11.22 -36.77 10.59
N SER A 550 -11.49 -35.65 11.26
CA SER A 550 -12.21 -35.62 12.52
C SER A 550 -13.70 -35.82 12.28
N GLN A 551 -14.45 -36.00 13.36
CA GLN A 551 -15.91 -35.85 13.29
C GLN A 551 -16.26 -34.44 12.76
N PRO A 552 -17.33 -34.30 11.96
CA PRO A 552 -17.80 -32.98 11.55
C PRO A 552 -18.24 -32.17 12.77
N GLU A 553 -17.87 -30.90 12.78
CA GLU A 553 -18.07 -29.97 13.89
C GLU A 553 -18.85 -28.73 13.42
N SER A 554 -19.66 -28.20 14.33
CA SER A 554 -20.44 -26.97 14.13
C SER A 554 -19.99 -25.93 15.15
N GLY A 555 -19.62 -24.75 14.65
CA GLY A 555 -19.21 -23.59 15.43
C GLY A 555 -20.29 -22.52 15.53
N GLY A 556 -21.58 -22.89 15.48
CA GLY A 556 -22.69 -21.92 15.54
C GLY A 556 -22.76 -21.03 14.30
N ASP A 557 -22.69 -21.62 13.11
CA ASP A 557 -22.74 -20.97 11.78
C ASP A 557 -21.52 -20.13 11.39
N ILE A 558 -20.55 -19.96 12.30
CA ILE A 558 -19.31 -19.21 12.04
C ILE A 558 -18.25 -20.11 11.38
N TRP A 559 -18.14 -21.36 11.82
CA TRP A 559 -17.24 -22.34 11.23
C TRP A 559 -17.88 -23.74 11.29
N ASN A 560 -18.23 -24.28 10.12
CA ASN A 560 -18.90 -25.56 9.96
C ASN A 560 -18.05 -26.43 9.03
N GLY A 561 -17.70 -27.65 9.43
CA GLY A 561 -16.77 -28.47 8.64
C GLY A 561 -16.15 -29.65 9.40
N SER A 562 -15.03 -30.17 8.91
CA SER A 562 -14.26 -31.24 9.55
C SER A 562 -12.77 -30.92 9.50
N TRP A 563 -12.06 -31.15 10.60
CA TRP A 563 -10.61 -31.01 10.64
C TRP A 563 -9.93 -32.23 10.03
N SER A 564 -8.87 -32.02 9.27
CA SER A 564 -7.89 -33.07 9.03
C SER A 564 -7.34 -33.58 10.37
N ASN A 565 -7.17 -34.88 10.51
CA ASN A 565 -6.53 -35.51 11.66
C ASN A 565 -5.38 -36.41 11.18
N GLY A 566 -4.19 -35.80 11.04
CA GLY A 566 -2.98 -36.46 10.55
C GLY A 566 -2.37 -35.78 9.33
N LYS A 567 -1.32 -36.40 8.78
CA LYS A 567 -0.64 -35.95 7.57
C LYS A 567 -1.46 -36.20 6.29
N ARG A 568 -2.36 -37.18 6.31
CA ARG A 568 -3.13 -37.59 5.13
C ARG A 568 -4.60 -37.74 5.47
N SER A 569 -5.44 -37.16 4.64
CA SER A 569 -6.90 -37.24 4.75
C SER A 569 -7.48 -37.73 3.43
N VAL A 570 -8.45 -38.64 3.49
CA VAL A 570 -9.06 -39.27 2.30
C VAL A 570 -10.57 -39.07 2.36
N LEU A 571 -11.20 -38.69 1.25
CA LEU A 571 -12.65 -38.67 1.12
C LEU A 571 -13.08 -39.19 -0.24
N THR A 572 -14.33 -39.65 -0.34
CA THR A 572 -14.89 -40.21 -1.57
C THR A 572 -16.20 -39.52 -1.94
N VAL A 573 -16.37 -39.21 -3.23
CA VAL A 573 -17.56 -38.53 -3.78
C VAL A 573 -18.08 -39.32 -4.98
N PRO A 574 -19.21 -40.05 -4.88
CA PRO A 574 -19.89 -40.60 -6.05
C PRO A 574 -20.44 -39.49 -6.95
N LEU A 575 -20.23 -39.61 -8.26
CA LEU A 575 -20.76 -38.67 -9.25
C LEU A 575 -22.11 -39.15 -9.79
N PRO A 576 -23.12 -38.26 -9.89
CA PRO A 576 -24.39 -38.59 -10.53
C PRO A 576 -24.21 -39.02 -11.99
N ALA A 577 -24.86 -40.12 -12.38
CA ALA A 577 -24.83 -40.60 -13.76
C ALA A 577 -25.42 -39.55 -14.73
N GLY A 578 -24.83 -39.43 -15.92
CA GLY A 578 -25.32 -38.52 -16.98
C GLY A 578 -24.90 -37.05 -16.83
N HIS A 579 -24.16 -36.69 -15.77
CA HIS A 579 -23.64 -35.34 -15.57
C HIS A 579 -22.11 -35.31 -15.67
N GLN A 580 -21.56 -34.37 -16.45
CA GLN A 580 -20.12 -34.17 -16.56
C GLN A 580 -19.66 -32.98 -15.69
N TYR A 581 -19.08 -33.30 -14.54
CA TYR A 581 -18.35 -32.34 -13.70
C TYR A 581 -16.89 -32.31 -14.13
N ARG A 582 -16.31 -31.12 -14.25
CA ARG A 582 -14.92 -30.95 -14.73
C ARG A 582 -14.00 -30.30 -13.73
N THR A 583 -14.57 -29.62 -12.74
CA THR A 583 -13.79 -28.82 -11.80
C THR A 583 -14.22 -29.14 -10.38
N LEU A 584 -13.22 -29.29 -9.51
CA LEU A 584 -13.37 -29.45 -8.08
C LEU A 584 -12.85 -28.19 -7.38
N LEU A 585 -13.59 -27.71 -6.40
CA LEU A 585 -13.14 -26.75 -5.40
C LEU A 585 -13.11 -27.44 -4.04
N ILE A 586 -12.04 -27.19 -3.30
CA ILE A 586 -11.89 -27.59 -1.90
C ILE A 586 -11.84 -26.32 -1.07
N ILE A 587 -12.91 -26.04 -0.34
CA ILE A 587 -13.10 -24.79 0.41
C ILE A 587 -12.82 -25.06 1.88
N GLY A 588 -11.94 -24.25 2.46
CA GLY A 588 -11.53 -24.39 3.85
C GLY A 588 -10.36 -23.49 4.21
N HIS A 589 -9.83 -23.67 5.41
CA HIS A 589 -8.71 -22.87 5.93
C HIS A 589 -7.64 -23.76 6.56
N TYR A 590 -6.39 -23.32 6.45
CA TYR A 590 -5.26 -24.00 7.09
C TYR A 590 -5.20 -23.68 8.58
N PHE A 591 -4.83 -24.69 9.38
CA PHE A 591 -4.37 -24.47 10.74
C PHE A 591 -2.99 -23.77 10.72
N THR A 592 -2.70 -22.98 11.74
CA THR A 592 -1.44 -22.24 11.88
C THR A 592 -0.23 -23.14 11.66
N GLY A 593 0.66 -22.75 10.74
CA GLY A 593 1.89 -23.47 10.41
C GLY A 593 1.81 -24.29 9.12
N ASN A 594 0.61 -24.59 8.62
CA ASN A 594 0.42 -25.21 7.32
C ASN A 594 0.01 -24.17 6.26
N SER A 595 0.39 -24.39 5.00
CA SER A 595 0.11 -23.45 3.91
C SER A 595 -0.25 -24.10 2.58
N ARG A 596 -0.03 -25.42 2.44
CA ARG A 596 -0.28 -26.14 1.20
C ARG A 596 -0.62 -27.61 1.46
N THR A 597 -1.27 -28.22 0.48
CA THR A 597 -1.71 -29.60 0.50
C THR A 597 -1.51 -30.20 -0.88
N ARG A 598 -0.91 -31.37 -0.93
CA ARG A 598 -0.79 -32.15 -2.15
C ARG A 598 -2.13 -32.82 -2.40
N VAL A 599 -2.67 -32.64 -3.60
CA VAL A 599 -3.99 -33.17 -3.96
C VAL A 599 -3.82 -34.31 -4.94
N ILE A 600 -4.34 -35.49 -4.59
CA ILE A 600 -4.35 -36.68 -5.42
C ILE A 600 -5.81 -37.06 -5.66
N ILE A 601 -6.21 -37.23 -6.92
CA ILE A 601 -7.58 -37.61 -7.28
C ILE A 601 -7.54 -38.90 -8.09
N ASN A 602 -8.19 -39.96 -7.58
CA ASN A 602 -8.18 -41.29 -8.19
C ASN A 602 -6.74 -41.80 -8.49
N GLY A 603 -5.82 -41.57 -7.56
CA GLY A 603 -4.40 -41.91 -7.70
C GLY A 603 -3.59 -40.99 -8.61
N ARG A 604 -4.21 -40.04 -9.31
CA ARG A 604 -3.51 -39.02 -10.09
C ARG A 604 -3.11 -37.86 -9.18
N ASP A 605 -1.80 -37.71 -8.98
CA ASP A 605 -1.22 -36.59 -8.25
C ASP A 605 -1.28 -35.30 -9.08
N LEU A 606 -1.96 -34.28 -8.55
CA LEU A 606 -2.07 -32.96 -9.15
C LEU A 606 -1.00 -31.99 -8.63
N GLY A 607 -0.22 -32.38 -7.62
CA GLY A 607 0.82 -31.55 -7.00
C GLY A 607 0.35 -30.81 -5.75
N TRP A 608 1.17 -29.87 -5.29
CA TRP A 608 0.95 -29.06 -4.08
C TRP A 608 0.16 -27.79 -4.39
N PHE A 609 -0.90 -27.57 -3.62
CA PHE A 609 -1.78 -26.41 -3.76
C PHE A 609 -1.97 -25.67 -2.43
N ALA A 610 -2.03 -24.35 -2.47
CA ALA A 610 -2.54 -23.55 -1.37
C ALA A 610 -4.08 -23.54 -1.44
N LEU A 611 -4.75 -24.47 -0.77
CA LEU A 611 -6.21 -24.64 -0.90
C LEU A 611 -7.01 -23.41 -0.48
N ARG A 612 -6.47 -22.57 0.41
CA ARG A 612 -7.05 -21.25 0.78
C ARG A 612 -7.22 -20.29 -0.41
N GLU A 613 -6.45 -20.47 -1.48
CA GLU A 613 -6.54 -19.69 -2.71
C GLU A 613 -7.64 -20.22 -3.66
N LEU A 614 -8.31 -21.30 -3.26
CA LEU A 614 -9.41 -21.95 -3.96
C LEU A 614 -9.07 -22.31 -5.41
N PRO A 615 -7.99 -23.08 -5.64
CA PRO A 615 -7.62 -23.51 -6.98
C PRO A 615 -8.75 -24.34 -7.60
N GLU A 616 -9.01 -24.11 -8.89
CA GLU A 616 -9.89 -24.97 -9.68
C GLU A 616 -9.14 -26.23 -10.12
N LEU A 617 -9.46 -27.36 -9.50
CA LEU A 617 -8.79 -28.63 -9.73
C LEU A 617 -9.50 -29.42 -10.84
N PRO A 618 -8.78 -29.91 -11.87
CA PRO A 618 -9.39 -30.70 -12.92
C PRO A 618 -9.83 -32.07 -12.39
N LEU A 619 -11.03 -32.50 -12.78
CA LEU A 619 -11.58 -33.80 -12.42
C LEU A 619 -11.29 -34.86 -13.51
N PRO A 620 -10.92 -36.10 -13.14
CA PRO A 620 -10.90 -37.22 -14.05
C PRO A 620 -12.34 -37.65 -14.41
N ASP A 621 -12.51 -38.26 -15.57
CA ASP A 621 -13.78 -38.90 -15.94
C ASP A 621 -13.90 -40.24 -15.21
N ALA A 622 -14.61 -40.24 -14.08
CA ALA A 622 -14.80 -41.41 -13.24
C ALA A 622 -16.16 -41.35 -12.53
N PRO A 623 -16.85 -42.49 -12.33
CA PRO A 623 -18.14 -42.51 -11.62
C PRO A 623 -18.00 -42.18 -10.13
N THR A 624 -16.79 -42.31 -9.58
CA THR A 624 -16.47 -42.00 -8.18
C THR A 624 -15.13 -41.28 -8.13
N LEU A 625 -15.05 -40.24 -7.29
CA LEU A 625 -13.84 -39.50 -7.00
C LEU A 625 -13.32 -39.87 -5.61
N THR A 626 -12.12 -40.42 -5.54
CA THR A 626 -11.33 -40.61 -4.32
C THR A 626 -10.32 -39.49 -4.24
N LEU A 627 -10.50 -38.59 -3.29
CA LEU A 627 -9.62 -37.46 -3.02
C LEU A 627 -8.71 -37.81 -1.86
N GLU A 628 -7.41 -37.73 -2.09
CA GLU A 628 -6.40 -37.85 -1.04
C GLU A 628 -5.66 -36.52 -0.89
N LEU A 629 -5.61 -36.03 0.33
CA LEU A 629 -4.98 -34.77 0.71
C LEU A 629 -3.77 -35.10 1.58
N GLU A 630 -2.57 -34.81 1.11
CA GLU A 630 -1.35 -34.87 1.93
C GLU A 630 -0.94 -33.47 2.37
N HIS A 631 -0.94 -33.24 3.68
CA HIS A 631 -0.66 -31.94 4.27
C HIS A 631 0.83 -31.77 4.55
N ASP A 632 1.38 -30.59 4.24
CA ASP A 632 2.84 -30.35 4.29
C ASP A 632 3.36 -30.35 5.74
N ALA A 633 2.70 -29.59 6.61
CA ALA A 633 3.11 -29.43 8.00
C ALA A 633 1.90 -29.40 8.95
N PRO A 634 1.27 -30.56 9.25
CA PRO A 634 0.25 -30.64 10.29
C PRO A 634 0.79 -30.16 11.64
N TYR A 635 0.01 -29.32 12.32
CA TYR A 635 0.30 -28.90 13.67
C TYR A 635 0.10 -30.07 14.62
N GLN A 636 1.13 -30.39 15.40
CA GLN A 636 1.07 -31.33 16.50
C GLN A 636 0.94 -30.54 17.80
N PRO A 637 -0.20 -30.63 18.52
CA PRO A 637 -0.34 -30.03 19.84
C PRO A 637 0.75 -30.54 20.80
N PRO A 638 1.33 -29.69 21.65
CA PRO A 638 2.26 -30.10 22.70
C PRO A 638 1.64 -31.12 23.66
N PRO A 639 2.44 -32.00 24.27
CA PRO A 639 1.97 -32.92 25.31
C PRO A 639 1.24 -32.16 26.44
N GLY A 640 0.07 -32.66 26.85
CA GLY A 640 -0.73 -32.09 27.94
C GLY A 640 -1.85 -31.14 27.51
N GLN A 641 -2.00 -30.82 26.22
CA GLN A 641 -3.21 -30.14 25.72
C GLN A 641 -4.40 -31.12 25.59
N PRO A 642 -5.65 -30.64 25.79
CA PRO A 642 -6.85 -31.48 25.65
C PRO A 642 -7.05 -32.03 24.23
N ASP A 643 -6.71 -31.23 23.21
CA ASP A 643 -6.76 -31.66 21.82
C ASP A 643 -5.42 -32.31 21.43
N THR A 644 -5.48 -33.57 21.02
CA THR A 644 -4.31 -34.37 20.63
C THR A 644 -4.22 -34.59 19.12
N ARG A 645 -5.18 -34.06 18.35
CA ARG A 645 -5.27 -34.25 16.90
C ARG A 645 -4.13 -33.54 16.18
N GLN A 646 -3.67 -34.13 15.08
CA GLN A 646 -2.75 -33.47 14.15
C GLN A 646 -3.55 -32.62 13.16
N LEU A 647 -3.65 -31.32 13.43
CA LEU A 647 -4.51 -30.41 12.66
C LEU A 647 -3.72 -29.73 11.54
N ALA A 648 -4.21 -29.82 10.32
CA ALA A 648 -3.60 -29.20 9.14
C ALA A 648 -4.58 -28.30 8.40
N PHE A 649 -5.78 -28.78 8.07
CA PHE A 649 -6.76 -28.09 7.24
C PHE A 649 -8.17 -28.36 7.76
N PHE A 650 -8.99 -27.31 7.85
CA PHE A 650 -10.41 -27.42 8.13
C PHE A 650 -11.18 -27.39 6.82
N LEU A 651 -11.77 -28.54 6.47
CA LEU A 651 -12.62 -28.67 5.29
C LEU A 651 -14.02 -28.16 5.60
N GLN A 652 -14.44 -27.10 4.91
CA GLN A 652 -15.77 -26.51 5.06
C GLN A 652 -16.74 -27.04 4.00
N GLU A 653 -16.29 -27.07 2.75
CA GLU A 653 -17.13 -27.47 1.62
C GLU A 653 -16.30 -28.12 0.50
N ILE A 654 -16.84 -29.18 -0.10
CA ILE A 654 -16.40 -29.71 -1.39
C ILE A 654 -17.43 -29.31 -2.44
N ALA A 655 -16.99 -28.73 -3.55
CA ALA A 655 -17.88 -28.37 -4.64
C ALA A 655 -17.40 -28.89 -5.98
N LEU A 656 -18.34 -29.43 -6.75
CA LEU A 656 -18.10 -29.92 -8.11
C LEU A 656 -18.85 -29.03 -9.10
N LYS A 657 -18.12 -28.45 -10.05
CA LYS A 657 -18.69 -27.60 -11.08
C LYS A 657 -18.82 -28.35 -12.41
N PRO A 658 -19.94 -28.18 -13.12
CA PRO A 658 -20.05 -28.64 -14.50
C PRO A 658 -19.04 -27.93 -15.41
N ALA A 659 -18.77 -28.49 -16.57
CA ALA A 659 -18.08 -27.75 -17.62
C ALA A 659 -18.85 -26.45 -17.96
N LEU A 660 -18.18 -25.30 -17.92
CA LEU A 660 -18.71 -24.09 -18.54
C LEU A 660 -18.93 -24.38 -20.03
N ARG A 661 -20.16 -24.20 -20.51
CA ARG A 661 -20.53 -24.40 -21.90
C ARG A 661 -20.07 -23.24 -22.77
#